data_AF-A0A1Y1X7W4-F1
#
_entry.id   AF-A0A1Y1X7W4-F1
#
_cell.length_a   1.000
_cell.length_b   1.000
_cell.length_c   1.000
_cell.angle_alpha   90.00
_cell.angle_beta   90.00
_cell.angle_gamma   90.00
#
_symmetry.space_group_name_H-M   'P 1'
#
loop_
_entity.id
_entity.type
_entity.pdbx_description
1 polymer ?
#
loop_
_entity_poly.entity_id
_entity_poly.type
_entity_poly.pdbx_seq_one_letter_code
_entity_poly.pdbx_strand_id
1 'polypeptide(L)'
;MKNHFLLFTVNVFFNYLIDSVNTSSNSDAVAKYVYNPYNNKCLVAPTGSNKSVIVKDCENNSKFKWYVPEESEGFFRSVAYDSKCLNLVEGLLEVSTCQEDNLMSFTSDGYIYSSSISDESCLGVGNDDQENIDTVLFKDCDMIEDQIWELWDKNPSDIYNAETQEVWIYNEVLNKCLYAGLNSNSNSKPTIADCDNSNRAKWEIPVSGDGFFKSKNKRLCLTVYNINTGVVNMGECNGNSIILDINSTYNKESIISSKDNEKCLGLIESNASGETRLNLNICNSSKDDQHWKIYKVNPNDVSRCGPNHGKCPSGQCCNKNGFCGTTTDFCEEGCQQSYGKCNVKTTTTTTTTTTITTSRVVVPTDISDDYDNTPKWIYNSFYDKCLYGQLSINKPPILKDCQDTVRFQWLITSYFKGRIISKANENRCLKLVNSDNGEMQVGTCSNNDIFEYSYEGLFYSNSLSDDYCMGVDEEDNSAYFKECDMIEDQIWSIWDRNPYEIVKAESHNVWIFNKKLNKCLITGSYFNDKPIIGDCNDTNRSKWNIPVSGDGFFKSLYKNNCLNVNNIKTGEITMGNCDSNAIIIDITTSHNGESITSPLDKMKCLGYDSSNNSKLKLNKCNGNNDDQHWEIRTSNPVSLKCGSGIGNCPSGQCCSKNGYCGTTNAYCGTGCQSKFGKCNQTTTTTVTTTTTKKTTTTTRTTTTTTTTTTTTTTTTTTKKSAPTLDSKATPKWIYNPSANICLYALSTIDKKPRINECGNGSNYQWYLSPYPNGYIYSAAYKDRCFNLMDPAGGKIKVSSCTEASTYEFNNGFMYLDNDKSKCMGIGDNDPTNNNGAYLRNCNNDADQKWEIWDRNPNSVKKAEVRKVWIYNKVLNKCLLSGTQETYRPIMGNCSENDRAKWEVPVSGDGFIKSLYLKNHCIRVGNINKGTITMKECDNEAVFTDINKTNGSIRSPLNNKKCIGLLENDKSKLNLNNCDENLSDQHWMISEVYPLAYNKVRCGKNFNNSLCPENHCCSESGYCGISNAYCGNGCQSGKCISRCGATFASQSCANNYCCSKYGWCGTDSAYCSASSGCQTGFGKCDK
;
A
#
# COMPACT_ATOMS: atom_id res chain seq x y z
N MET A 1 56.36 10.35 -41.20
CA MET A 1 55.47 10.07 -42.35
C MET A 1 54.03 10.02 -41.83
N LYS A 2 53.02 10.58 -42.52
CA LYS A 2 51.56 10.54 -42.18
C LYS A 2 51.22 10.92 -40.71
N ASN A 3 50.90 12.14 -40.27
CA ASN A 3 50.37 13.40 -40.85
C ASN A 3 48.83 13.59 -40.77
N HIS A 4 48.41 14.68 -40.09
CA HIS A 4 47.04 15.22 -39.84
C HIS A 4 46.09 14.32 -38.99
N PHE A 5 45.20 14.84 -38.12
CA PHE A 5 44.43 16.10 -38.17
C PHE A 5 44.51 17.01 -36.89
N LEU A 6 43.74 18.11 -36.89
CA LEU A 6 43.85 19.30 -36.01
C LEU A 6 43.85 19.07 -34.49
N LEU A 7 44.54 20.00 -33.80
CA LEU A 7 44.42 20.26 -32.36
C LEU A 7 44.35 21.79 -32.15
N PHE A 8 43.17 22.39 -32.36
CA PHE A 8 42.99 23.86 -32.40
C PHE A 8 41.54 24.35 -32.17
N THR A 9 40.93 24.15 -30.99
CA THR A 9 39.71 24.88 -30.53
C THR A 9 39.41 24.68 -29.03
N VAL A 10 40.24 25.20 -28.12
CA VAL A 10 39.88 25.30 -26.67
C VAL A 10 40.40 26.62 -26.08
N ASN A 11 39.80 27.77 -26.43
CA ASN A 11 39.90 29.02 -25.66
C ASN A 11 38.94 30.17 -26.06
N VAL A 12 37.75 29.86 -26.61
CA VAL A 12 36.77 30.90 -27.04
C VAL A 12 35.36 30.67 -26.49
N PHE A 13 35.03 29.45 -26.02
CA PHE A 13 33.66 29.08 -25.64
C PHE A 13 33.25 29.34 -24.17
N PHE A 14 34.13 29.91 -23.34
CA PHE A 14 33.85 30.15 -21.91
C PHE A 14 33.39 31.58 -21.58
N ASN A 15 33.44 32.52 -22.53
CA ASN A 15 33.00 33.92 -22.35
C ASN A 15 31.76 34.26 -23.20
N TYR A 16 30.81 33.32 -23.33
CA TYR A 16 29.54 33.56 -24.05
C TYR A 16 28.31 32.91 -23.37
N LEU A 17 28.42 32.62 -22.06
CA LEU A 17 27.37 32.00 -21.23
C LEU A 17 27.23 32.64 -19.83
N ILE A 18 27.85 33.79 -19.60
CA ILE A 18 27.83 34.51 -18.30
C ILE A 18 27.38 35.99 -18.51
N ASP A 19 26.63 36.27 -19.57
CA ASP A 19 26.12 37.62 -19.90
C ASP A 19 24.65 37.62 -20.36
N SER A 20 23.99 36.46 -20.34
CA SER A 20 22.59 36.25 -20.78
C SER A 20 21.61 35.99 -19.63
N VAL A 21 22.02 36.20 -18.38
CA VAL A 21 21.11 36.36 -17.21
C VAL A 21 21.00 37.86 -16.85
N ASN A 22 21.23 38.73 -17.84
CA ASN A 22 21.03 40.17 -17.71
C ASN A 22 19.54 40.54 -17.87
N THR A 23 19.05 41.31 -16.90
CA THR A 23 18.02 42.35 -17.12
C THR A 23 16.75 41.96 -17.88
N SER A 24 15.96 41.04 -17.33
CA SER A 24 14.50 41.16 -17.49
C SER A 24 13.96 42.23 -16.54
N SER A 25 14.01 43.49 -16.98
CA SER A 25 13.06 44.49 -16.51
C SER A 25 11.70 44.13 -17.14
N ASN A 26 10.95 43.21 -16.51
CA ASN A 26 9.60 42.87 -16.96
C ASN A 26 8.73 44.13 -16.93
N SER A 27 8.49 44.72 -18.09
CA SER A 27 7.58 45.86 -18.29
C SER A 27 6.13 45.53 -17.90
N ASP A 28 5.83 44.23 -17.85
CA ASP A 28 4.47 43.69 -17.80
C ASP A 28 4.16 43.06 -16.42
N ALA A 29 5.09 43.16 -15.45
CA ALA A 29 4.88 42.66 -14.09
C ALA A 29 3.83 43.50 -13.34
N VAL A 30 2.64 42.92 -13.11
CA VAL A 30 1.55 43.59 -12.39
C VAL A 30 1.87 43.69 -10.89
N ALA A 31 1.74 44.89 -10.32
CA ALA A 31 1.98 45.16 -8.91
C ALA A 31 0.77 44.78 -8.04
N LYS A 32 0.90 43.69 -7.27
CA LYS A 32 -0.17 43.08 -6.47
C LYS A 32 -0.02 43.41 -4.98
N TYR A 33 -1.14 43.33 -4.26
CA TYR A 33 -1.16 43.23 -2.80
C TYR A 33 -0.89 41.78 -2.39
N VAL A 34 -0.09 41.61 -1.33
CA VAL A 34 0.15 40.31 -0.68
C VAL A 34 -0.63 40.32 0.63
N TYR A 35 -1.72 39.57 0.69
CA TYR A 35 -2.77 39.65 1.72
C TYR A 35 -2.80 38.40 2.59
N ASN A 36 -2.91 38.54 3.91
CA ASN A 36 -3.10 37.45 4.85
C ASN A 36 -4.57 37.42 5.30
N PRO A 37 -5.35 36.36 5.01
CA PRO A 37 -6.77 36.33 5.31
C PRO A 37 -7.07 36.14 6.81
N TYR A 38 -6.18 35.47 7.56
CA TYR A 38 -6.35 35.20 8.99
C TYR A 38 -6.52 36.48 9.83
N ASN A 39 -5.66 37.48 9.62
CA ASN A 39 -5.77 38.79 10.30
C ASN A 39 -6.38 39.90 9.43
N ASN A 40 -6.69 39.63 8.16
CA ASN A 40 -7.24 40.55 7.18
C ASN A 40 -6.31 41.74 6.83
N LYS A 41 -4.99 41.55 6.86
CA LYS A 41 -3.99 42.60 6.60
C LYS A 41 -3.08 42.29 5.41
N CYS A 42 -2.47 43.33 4.84
CA CYS A 42 -1.53 43.27 3.72
C CYS A 42 -0.09 43.47 4.18
N LEU A 43 0.86 42.81 3.50
CA LEU A 43 2.31 42.93 3.72
C LEU A 43 2.84 44.32 3.31
N VAL A 44 3.54 45.01 4.22
CA VAL A 44 3.99 46.40 4.03
C VAL A 44 5.51 46.51 4.00
N ALA A 45 6.03 47.20 2.98
CA ALA A 45 7.43 47.58 2.89
C ALA A 45 7.74 48.82 3.78
N PRO A 46 8.54 48.67 4.86
CA PRO A 46 8.71 49.71 5.89
C PRO A 46 9.61 50.87 5.44
N THR A 47 9.40 52.07 5.99
CA THR A 47 10.27 53.23 5.73
C THR A 47 11.49 53.23 6.66
N GLY A 48 12.64 52.78 6.13
CA GLY A 48 13.97 52.85 6.74
C GLY A 48 14.76 51.56 6.56
N SER A 49 16.10 51.65 6.51
CA SER A 49 17.00 50.49 6.53
C SER A 49 16.94 49.76 7.87
N ASN A 50 17.25 48.45 7.88
CA ASN A 50 17.25 47.59 9.08
C ASN A 50 15.88 47.60 9.80
N LYS A 51 14.80 47.42 9.04
CA LYS A 51 13.44 47.28 9.56
C LYS A 51 12.75 46.06 8.95
N SER A 52 12.16 45.23 9.80
CA SER A 52 11.32 44.12 9.38
C SER A 52 10.11 44.59 8.57
N VAL A 53 9.72 43.82 7.56
CA VAL A 53 8.36 43.87 7.04
C VAL A 53 7.36 43.50 8.13
N ILE A 54 6.16 44.06 8.00
CA ILE A 54 5.03 43.92 8.92
C ILE A 54 3.75 43.86 8.10
N VAL A 55 2.66 43.37 8.69
CA VAL A 55 1.31 43.50 8.07
C VAL A 55 0.55 44.70 8.61
N LYS A 56 -0.30 45.32 7.77
CA LYS A 56 -1.27 46.35 8.16
C LYS A 56 -2.53 46.30 7.33
N ASP A 57 -3.60 46.91 7.83
CA ASP A 57 -4.85 47.19 7.12
C ASP A 57 -4.54 47.78 5.73
N CYS A 58 -5.14 47.23 4.67
CA CYS A 58 -4.67 47.44 3.30
C CYS A 58 -5.00 48.84 2.76
N GLU A 59 -3.98 49.66 2.50
CA GLU A 59 -4.13 51.01 1.92
C GLU A 59 -3.80 51.04 0.42
N ASN A 60 -4.48 51.91 -0.33
CA ASN A 60 -4.19 52.20 -1.74
C ASN A 60 -2.92 53.08 -1.94
N ASN A 61 -1.76 52.59 -1.51
CA ASN A 61 -0.45 53.23 -1.76
C ASN A 61 0.66 52.22 -2.09
N SER A 62 1.80 52.69 -2.62
CA SER A 62 2.87 51.83 -3.16
C SER A 62 3.62 50.96 -2.13
N LYS A 63 3.52 51.23 -0.82
CA LYS A 63 4.19 50.43 0.23
C LYS A 63 3.52 49.07 0.46
N PHE A 64 2.26 48.95 0.06
CA PHE A 64 1.45 47.74 0.17
C PHE A 64 1.50 46.87 -1.10
N LYS A 65 2.29 47.29 -2.10
CA LYS A 65 2.36 46.65 -3.42
C LYS A 65 3.74 46.06 -3.71
N TRP A 66 3.70 44.87 -4.30
CA TRP A 66 4.86 44.04 -4.61
C TRP A 66 4.75 43.50 -6.03
N TYR A 67 5.88 43.37 -6.71
CA TYR A 67 6.02 42.49 -7.86
C TYR A 67 6.45 41.11 -7.34
N VAL A 68 5.73 40.07 -7.75
CA VAL A 68 5.86 38.69 -7.23
C VAL A 68 6.06 37.75 -8.43
N PRO A 69 7.00 36.78 -8.37
CA PRO A 69 7.15 35.77 -9.41
C PRO A 69 5.95 34.80 -9.39
N GLU A 70 5.33 34.54 -10.55
CA GLU A 70 4.08 33.75 -10.63
C GLU A 70 4.29 32.24 -10.85
N GLU A 71 5.43 31.78 -11.41
CA GLU A 71 5.68 30.35 -11.70
C GLU A 71 7.10 29.81 -11.34
N SER A 72 7.95 30.58 -10.65
CA SER A 72 9.30 30.12 -10.25
C SER A 72 9.81 30.76 -8.95
N GLU A 73 10.90 30.22 -8.41
CA GLU A 73 11.77 30.96 -7.48
C GLU A 73 12.19 32.29 -8.13
N GLY A 74 12.18 33.37 -7.36
CA GLY A 74 12.45 34.71 -7.87
C GLY A 74 12.42 35.79 -6.79
N PHE A 75 12.29 37.04 -7.23
CA PHE A 75 12.45 38.19 -6.35
C PHE A 75 11.11 38.88 -6.05
N PHE A 76 10.72 38.91 -4.78
CA PHE A 76 9.63 39.76 -4.29
C PHE A 76 10.12 41.21 -4.21
N ARG A 77 9.73 42.06 -5.16
CA ARG A 77 10.25 43.43 -5.31
C ARG A 77 9.23 44.48 -4.87
N SER A 78 9.63 45.40 -4.01
CA SER A 78 8.76 46.46 -3.48
C SER A 78 8.58 47.61 -4.48
N VAL A 79 7.33 47.98 -4.74
CA VAL A 79 6.98 49.12 -5.63
C VAL A 79 7.38 50.47 -5.00
N ALA A 80 7.47 50.56 -3.67
CA ALA A 80 7.80 51.81 -2.98
C ALA A 80 9.29 52.20 -3.01
N TYR A 81 10.20 51.25 -3.29
CA TYR A 81 11.64 51.45 -3.07
C TYR A 81 12.50 50.99 -4.25
N ASP A 82 12.19 51.50 -5.45
CA ASP A 82 13.00 51.31 -6.66
C ASP A 82 13.27 49.82 -6.97
N SER A 83 12.22 48.99 -6.85
CA SER A 83 12.26 47.54 -7.05
C SER A 83 13.23 46.75 -6.14
N LYS A 84 13.64 47.31 -5.00
CA LYS A 84 14.35 46.58 -3.94
C LYS A 84 13.62 45.33 -3.49
N CYS A 85 14.38 44.30 -3.13
CA CYS A 85 13.86 42.98 -2.80
C CYS A 85 13.56 42.81 -1.31
N LEU A 86 12.60 41.94 -1.03
CA LEU A 86 12.45 41.29 0.27
C LEU A 86 13.57 40.26 0.44
N ASN A 87 14.47 40.49 1.41
CA ASN A 87 15.59 39.61 1.72
C ASN A 87 15.49 39.14 3.18
N LEU A 88 16.00 37.94 3.47
CA LEU A 88 16.34 37.50 4.83
C LEU A 88 17.82 37.79 5.11
N VAL A 89 18.11 38.65 6.09
CA VAL A 89 19.48 39.04 6.46
C VAL A 89 19.63 38.89 7.98
N GLU A 90 20.53 37.99 8.41
CA GLU A 90 20.78 37.68 9.84
C GLU A 90 19.50 37.30 10.63
N GLY A 91 18.52 36.67 9.97
CA GLY A 91 17.21 36.32 10.54
C GLY A 91 16.18 37.46 10.50
N LEU A 92 16.55 38.65 10.03
CA LEU A 92 15.65 39.79 9.84
C LEU A 92 15.10 39.81 8.41
N LEU A 93 13.78 39.96 8.27
CA LEU A 93 13.07 39.99 6.99
C LEU A 93 12.91 41.45 6.52
N GLU A 94 13.85 41.97 5.74
CA GLU A 94 13.94 43.40 5.39
C GLU A 94 13.88 43.70 3.88
N VAL A 95 13.72 44.98 3.52
CA VAL A 95 13.66 45.43 2.12
C VAL A 95 14.95 46.16 1.72
N SER A 96 15.83 45.45 1.02
CA SER A 96 17.17 45.93 0.65
C SER A 96 17.55 45.56 -0.80
N THR A 97 18.81 45.75 -1.19
CA THR A 97 19.27 45.39 -2.54
C THR A 97 19.18 43.88 -2.72
N CYS A 98 18.63 43.42 -3.85
CA CYS A 98 18.45 42.00 -4.16
C CYS A 98 19.77 41.22 -4.05
N GLN A 99 19.73 40.10 -3.35
CA GLN A 99 20.87 39.19 -3.16
C GLN A 99 20.55 37.86 -3.84
N GLU A 100 21.50 37.29 -4.59
CA GLU A 100 21.25 36.09 -5.42
C GLU A 100 20.82 34.86 -4.61
N ASP A 101 21.29 34.74 -3.36
CA ASP A 101 20.95 33.65 -2.44
C ASP A 101 19.55 33.78 -1.79
N ASN A 102 18.87 34.93 -1.98
CA ASN A 102 17.61 35.30 -1.31
C ASN A 102 16.41 35.23 -2.26
N LEU A 103 16.20 34.06 -2.87
CA LEU A 103 15.04 33.81 -3.73
C LEU A 103 13.83 33.35 -2.92
N MET A 104 12.68 33.89 -3.31
CA MET A 104 11.37 33.65 -2.70
C MET A 104 10.43 33.02 -3.74
N SER A 105 9.56 32.14 -3.29
CA SER A 105 8.53 31.49 -4.12
C SER A 105 7.14 31.67 -3.51
N PHE A 106 6.14 31.88 -4.36
CA PHE A 106 4.72 31.83 -3.99
C PHE A 106 4.10 30.53 -4.52
N THR A 107 3.45 29.72 -3.69
CA THR A 107 2.78 28.50 -4.15
C THR A 107 1.34 28.78 -4.61
N SER A 108 0.83 27.91 -5.50
CA SER A 108 -0.59 27.88 -5.90
C SER A 108 -1.59 27.77 -4.74
N ASP A 109 -1.09 27.29 -3.60
CA ASP A 109 -1.79 26.97 -2.36
C ASP A 109 -1.58 28.06 -1.27
N GLY A 110 -0.90 29.17 -1.62
CA GLY A 110 -0.84 30.40 -0.83
C GLY A 110 0.37 30.55 0.09
N TYR A 111 1.30 29.60 0.11
CA TYR A 111 2.48 29.69 0.97
C TYR A 111 3.61 30.46 0.29
N ILE A 112 4.38 31.21 1.09
CA ILE A 112 5.62 31.85 0.65
C ILE A 112 6.80 31.17 1.34
N TYR A 113 7.78 30.69 0.58
CA TYR A 113 8.99 30.06 1.09
C TYR A 113 10.26 30.74 0.56
N SER A 114 11.37 30.63 1.29
CA SER A 114 12.69 31.14 0.89
C SER A 114 13.65 29.99 0.65
N SER A 115 14.38 30.01 -0.46
CA SER A 115 15.42 29.02 -0.76
C SER A 115 16.65 29.12 0.16
N SER A 116 16.79 30.23 0.90
CA SER A 116 17.90 30.48 1.84
C SER A 116 17.77 29.74 3.18
N ILE A 117 16.61 29.15 3.49
CA ILE A 117 16.36 28.45 4.77
C ILE A 117 16.14 26.95 4.51
N SER A 118 14.94 26.60 4.05
CA SER A 118 14.46 25.25 3.72
C SER A 118 13.09 25.36 3.05
N ASP A 119 12.62 24.31 2.35
CA ASP A 119 11.21 24.21 1.94
C ASP A 119 10.29 23.69 3.08
N GLU A 120 10.81 23.66 4.32
CA GLU A 120 10.07 23.36 5.54
C GLU A 120 9.75 24.63 6.34
N SER A 121 10.24 25.80 5.93
CA SER A 121 10.00 27.10 6.58
C SER A 121 9.14 28.04 5.71
N CYS A 122 7.97 28.42 6.22
CA CYS A 122 6.97 29.24 5.54
C CYS A 122 6.89 30.63 6.17
N LEU A 123 6.61 31.65 5.33
CA LEU A 123 6.35 33.01 5.77
C LEU A 123 5.02 33.03 6.54
N GLY A 124 5.06 33.36 7.83
CA GLY A 124 3.89 33.48 8.69
C GLY A 124 3.78 34.85 9.33
N VAL A 125 2.58 35.16 9.82
CA VAL A 125 2.35 36.36 10.64
C VAL A 125 2.29 35.98 12.12
N GLY A 126 2.88 36.84 12.96
CA GLY A 126 2.85 36.72 14.41
C GLY A 126 3.86 35.72 14.97
N ASN A 127 4.29 36.00 16.21
CA ASN A 127 5.12 35.12 17.02
C ASN A 127 4.23 34.17 17.84
N ASP A 128 4.75 32.98 18.19
CA ASP A 128 3.98 31.92 18.86
C ASP A 128 3.41 32.33 20.23
N ASP A 129 4.07 33.26 20.92
CA ASP A 129 3.62 33.86 22.19
C ASP A 129 2.46 34.87 22.05
N GLN A 130 1.96 35.12 20.83
CA GLN A 130 0.83 36.01 20.48
C GLN A 130 0.96 37.51 20.86
N GLU A 131 2.02 37.94 21.56
CA GLU A 131 2.19 39.34 22.02
C GLU A 131 2.25 40.39 20.89
N ASN A 132 2.56 39.99 19.66
CA ASN A 132 2.63 40.90 18.51
C ASN A 132 2.11 40.23 17.23
N ILE A 133 0.91 40.61 16.80
CA ILE A 133 0.20 40.04 15.64
C ILE A 133 0.52 40.74 14.30
N ASP A 134 1.41 41.74 14.30
CA ASP A 134 1.78 42.50 13.10
C ASP A 134 3.18 42.14 12.56
N THR A 135 3.95 41.30 13.26
CA THR A 135 5.27 40.80 12.83
C THR A 135 5.15 39.79 11.70
N VAL A 136 6.15 39.74 10.81
CA VAL A 136 6.25 38.75 9.74
C VAL A 136 7.62 38.08 9.82
N LEU A 137 7.64 36.74 9.83
CA LEU A 137 8.83 35.91 9.96
C LEU A 137 8.68 34.59 9.21
N PHE A 138 9.79 33.87 9.02
CA PHE A 138 9.74 32.46 8.62
C PHE A 138 9.63 31.58 9.86
N LYS A 139 8.66 30.68 9.88
CA LYS A 139 8.45 29.63 10.89
C LYS A 139 8.15 28.29 10.21
N ASP A 140 8.14 27.18 10.94
CA ASP A 140 7.93 25.86 10.35
C ASP A 140 6.57 25.76 9.65
N CYS A 141 6.50 25.09 8.50
CA CYS A 141 5.33 25.05 7.61
C CYS A 141 4.16 24.19 8.14
N ASP A 142 3.59 24.54 9.29
CA ASP A 142 2.44 23.89 9.92
C ASP A 142 1.13 23.94 9.09
N MET A 143 1.07 24.78 8.05
CA MET A 143 -0.11 24.98 7.17
C MET A 143 -1.34 25.53 7.91
N ILE A 144 -1.10 26.32 8.96
CA ILE A 144 -2.10 27.09 9.71
C ILE A 144 -2.44 28.40 8.99
N GLU A 145 -3.60 28.97 9.31
CA GLU A 145 -4.17 30.13 8.60
C GLU A 145 -3.25 31.37 8.56
N ASP A 146 -2.39 31.56 9.56
CA ASP A 146 -1.44 32.69 9.62
C ASP A 146 -0.25 32.59 8.65
N GLN A 147 -0.07 31.43 7.99
CA GLN A 147 0.95 31.17 6.97
C GLN A 147 0.41 31.28 5.54
N ILE A 148 -0.91 31.44 5.38
CA ILE A 148 -1.57 31.52 4.08
C ILE A 148 -1.56 32.97 3.58
N TRP A 149 -1.23 33.15 2.31
CA TRP A 149 -1.21 34.45 1.64
C TRP A 149 -1.94 34.39 0.30
N GLU A 150 -2.59 35.48 -0.07
CA GLU A 150 -3.28 35.65 -1.33
C GLU A 150 -2.68 36.81 -2.14
N LEU A 151 -2.58 36.64 -3.46
CA LEU A 151 -2.17 37.70 -4.38
C LEU A 151 -3.38 38.38 -5.01
N TRP A 152 -3.52 39.68 -4.76
CA TRP A 152 -4.67 40.51 -5.16
C TRP A 152 -4.25 41.70 -6.03
N ASP A 153 -4.86 41.86 -7.20
CA ASP A 153 -4.58 42.99 -8.11
C ASP A 153 -5.28 44.29 -7.67
N LYS A 154 -6.32 44.18 -6.82
CA LYS A 154 -7.08 45.29 -6.20
C LYS A 154 -6.97 45.23 -4.68
N ASN A 155 -7.23 46.36 -4.00
CA ASN A 155 -7.17 46.42 -2.55
C ASN A 155 -8.24 45.50 -1.92
N PRO A 156 -7.88 44.49 -1.09
CA PRO A 156 -8.85 43.61 -0.46
C PRO A 156 -9.91 44.35 0.35
N SER A 157 -9.52 45.41 1.06
CA SER A 157 -10.42 46.20 1.91
C SER A 157 -11.55 46.88 1.13
N ASP A 158 -11.32 47.25 -0.14
CA ASP A 158 -12.33 47.88 -0.99
C ASP A 158 -13.38 46.85 -1.49
N ILE A 159 -13.02 45.55 -1.51
CA ILE A 159 -13.87 44.45 -2.01
C ILE A 159 -14.66 43.77 -0.88
N TYR A 160 -14.04 43.55 0.30
CA TYR A 160 -14.74 42.94 1.45
C TYR A 160 -15.80 43.87 2.06
N ASN A 161 -15.57 45.19 2.06
CA ASN A 161 -16.45 46.19 2.70
C ASN A 161 -17.45 46.86 1.72
N ALA A 162 -17.58 46.36 0.48
CA ALA A 162 -18.50 46.91 -0.49
C ALA A 162 -19.98 46.76 -0.08
N GLU A 163 -20.80 47.79 -0.31
CA GLU A 163 -22.25 47.73 -0.12
C GLU A 163 -22.88 46.73 -1.10
N THR A 164 -23.80 45.89 -0.65
CA THR A 164 -24.37 44.78 -1.45
C THR A 164 -25.89 44.86 -1.65
N GLN A 165 -26.38 44.16 -2.68
CA GLN A 165 -27.79 44.05 -3.04
C GLN A 165 -28.16 42.58 -3.34
N GLU A 166 -29.37 42.18 -2.96
CA GLU A 166 -29.93 40.85 -3.28
C GLU A 166 -30.60 40.86 -4.66
N VAL A 167 -30.25 39.87 -5.50
CA VAL A 167 -30.61 39.82 -6.92
C VAL A 167 -30.83 38.39 -7.42
N TRP A 168 -31.49 38.28 -8.57
CA TRP A 168 -31.45 37.13 -9.46
C TRP A 168 -30.53 37.44 -10.64
N ILE A 169 -29.72 36.46 -11.03
CA ILE A 169 -28.88 36.53 -12.22
C ILE A 169 -29.53 35.62 -13.28
N TYR A 170 -29.94 36.20 -14.41
CA TYR A 170 -30.86 35.59 -15.36
C TYR A 170 -30.32 35.60 -16.79
N ASN A 171 -30.45 34.47 -17.47
CA ASN A 171 -30.23 34.36 -18.91
C ASN A 171 -31.58 34.43 -19.64
N GLU A 172 -31.81 35.53 -20.36
CA GLU A 172 -33.07 35.79 -21.07
C GLU A 172 -33.35 34.80 -22.22
N VAL A 173 -32.31 34.26 -22.85
CA VAL A 173 -32.46 33.44 -24.07
C VAL A 173 -32.71 31.98 -23.73
N LEU A 174 -31.99 31.44 -22.74
CA LEU A 174 -32.24 30.10 -22.19
C LEU A 174 -33.48 30.06 -21.28
N ASN A 175 -33.98 31.22 -20.83
CA ASN A 175 -35.05 31.37 -19.84
C ASN A 175 -34.72 30.63 -18.52
N LYS A 176 -33.50 30.81 -18.00
CA LYS A 176 -33.00 30.18 -16.76
C LYS A 176 -32.24 31.18 -15.88
N CYS A 177 -32.32 30.99 -14.57
CA CYS A 177 -31.50 31.70 -13.59
C CYS A 177 -30.21 30.93 -13.28
N LEU A 178 -29.18 31.67 -12.86
CA LEU A 178 -27.95 31.14 -12.25
C LEU A 178 -28.25 30.61 -10.85
N TYR A 179 -27.99 29.32 -10.63
CA TYR A 179 -28.13 28.62 -9.36
C TYR A 179 -26.76 28.24 -8.80
N ALA A 180 -26.56 28.49 -7.50
CA ALA A 180 -25.42 27.93 -6.77
C ALA A 180 -25.49 26.39 -6.73
N GLY A 181 -24.40 25.71 -6.40
CA GLY A 181 -24.36 24.24 -6.31
C GLY A 181 -25.38 23.62 -5.34
N LEU A 182 -25.63 22.32 -5.49
CA LEU A 182 -26.53 21.54 -4.61
C LEU A 182 -25.88 21.12 -3.29
N ASN A 183 -24.58 20.81 -3.33
CA ASN A 183 -23.90 20.10 -2.25
C ASN A 183 -23.40 21.04 -1.14
N SER A 184 -23.18 20.47 0.04
CA SER A 184 -22.93 21.21 1.28
C SER A 184 -21.55 21.88 1.39
N ASN A 185 -20.63 21.60 0.48
CA ASN A 185 -19.18 21.81 0.62
C ASN A 185 -18.63 22.78 -0.44
N SER A 186 -17.47 23.38 -0.18
CA SER A 186 -16.78 24.45 -0.93
C SER A 186 -16.22 24.08 -2.33
N ASN A 187 -16.76 23.03 -2.96
CA ASN A 187 -16.36 22.58 -4.30
C ASN A 187 -17.56 22.17 -5.18
N SER A 188 -18.77 22.69 -4.88
CA SER A 188 -19.98 22.36 -5.65
C SER A 188 -20.13 23.25 -6.90
N LYS A 189 -20.34 22.68 -8.09
CA LYS A 189 -20.43 23.47 -9.33
C LYS A 189 -21.72 24.30 -9.41
N PRO A 190 -21.67 25.57 -9.89
CA PRO A 190 -22.85 26.34 -10.25
C PRO A 190 -23.55 25.75 -11.48
N THR A 191 -24.85 26.00 -11.58
CA THR A 191 -25.74 25.43 -12.61
C THR A 191 -26.78 26.45 -13.08
N ILE A 192 -27.51 26.17 -14.15
CA ILE A 192 -28.75 26.90 -14.51
C ILE A 192 -30.01 26.08 -14.19
N ALA A 193 -31.07 26.76 -13.76
CA ALA A 193 -32.40 26.18 -13.56
C ALA A 193 -33.51 27.25 -13.72
N ASP A 194 -34.77 26.83 -13.78
CA ASP A 194 -35.92 27.74 -13.85
C ASP A 194 -35.98 28.67 -12.63
N CYS A 195 -36.22 29.96 -12.82
CA CYS A 195 -36.15 30.94 -11.73
C CYS A 195 -37.23 30.72 -10.66
N ASP A 196 -36.80 30.54 -9.41
CA ASP A 196 -37.66 30.54 -8.22
C ASP A 196 -37.21 31.56 -7.16
N ASN A 197 -37.96 31.64 -6.06
CA ASN A 197 -37.67 32.54 -4.95
C ASN A 197 -36.74 31.93 -3.87
N SER A 198 -36.08 30.79 -4.14
CA SER A 198 -35.20 30.11 -3.19
C SER A 198 -33.85 30.80 -3.02
N ASN A 199 -33.20 30.54 -1.89
CA ASN A 199 -31.84 31.02 -1.64
C ASN A 199 -30.80 30.47 -2.64
N ARG A 200 -31.12 29.41 -3.40
CA ARG A 200 -30.21 28.80 -4.39
C ARG A 200 -30.19 29.56 -5.72
N ALA A 201 -31.32 30.19 -6.09
CA ALA A 201 -31.46 31.08 -7.26
C ALA A 201 -30.98 32.52 -7.00
N LYS A 202 -30.88 32.90 -5.71
CA LYS A 202 -30.57 34.26 -5.26
C LYS A 202 -29.09 34.47 -4.97
N TRP A 203 -28.64 35.68 -5.28
CA TRP A 203 -27.27 36.14 -5.11
C TRP A 203 -27.24 37.49 -4.38
N GLU A 204 -26.12 37.75 -3.71
CA GLU A 204 -25.76 39.00 -3.02
C GLU A 204 -24.48 39.50 -3.70
N ILE A 205 -24.59 40.61 -4.41
CA ILE A 205 -23.52 41.19 -5.23
C ILE A 205 -23.28 42.65 -4.83
N PRO A 206 -22.12 43.25 -5.14
CA PRO A 206 -21.88 44.67 -4.84
C PRO A 206 -22.84 45.61 -5.59
N VAL A 207 -23.07 46.78 -5.01
CA VAL A 207 -23.74 47.93 -5.65
C VAL A 207 -22.73 48.78 -6.43
N SER A 208 -21.46 48.78 -5.99
CA SER A 208 -20.35 49.56 -6.54
C SER A 208 -19.68 48.99 -7.80
N GLY A 209 -20.11 47.81 -8.27
CA GLY A 209 -19.52 47.10 -9.41
C GLY A 209 -18.78 45.83 -8.99
N ASP A 210 -17.48 45.77 -9.28
CA ASP A 210 -16.63 44.60 -9.07
C ASP A 210 -16.64 44.06 -7.63
N GLY A 211 -16.55 42.75 -7.49
CA GLY A 211 -16.34 42.08 -6.21
C GLY A 211 -16.98 40.70 -6.13
N PHE A 212 -17.46 40.36 -4.94
CA PHE A 212 -17.91 39.02 -4.62
C PHE A 212 -19.35 38.71 -5.05
N PHE A 213 -19.53 37.68 -5.87
CA PHE A 213 -20.84 37.11 -6.15
C PHE A 213 -21.14 36.02 -5.11
N LYS A 214 -21.79 36.40 -4.01
CA LYS A 214 -22.13 35.53 -2.87
C LYS A 214 -23.51 34.90 -3.09
N SER A 215 -23.66 33.59 -2.98
CA SER A 215 -25.00 32.99 -3.02
C SER A 215 -25.73 33.18 -1.70
N LYS A 216 -27.05 33.43 -1.72
CA LYS A 216 -27.87 33.39 -0.49
C LYS A 216 -27.92 31.97 0.10
N ASN A 217 -27.61 30.94 -0.68
CA ASN A 217 -27.38 29.59 -0.21
C ASN A 217 -25.98 29.50 0.42
N LYS A 218 -25.94 29.45 1.76
CA LYS A 218 -24.72 29.32 2.59
C LYS A 218 -23.65 30.43 2.49
N ARG A 219 -23.86 31.51 1.72
CA ARG A 219 -22.89 32.62 1.53
C ARG A 219 -21.56 32.25 0.87
N LEU A 220 -21.50 31.09 0.20
CA LEU A 220 -20.36 30.73 -0.65
C LEU A 220 -20.28 31.68 -1.86
N CYS A 221 -19.06 31.99 -2.29
CA CYS A 221 -18.79 32.81 -3.48
C CYS A 221 -18.76 31.98 -4.76
N LEU A 222 -19.00 32.62 -5.90
CA LEU A 222 -18.61 32.10 -7.22
C LEU A 222 -17.08 32.23 -7.35
N THR A 223 -16.37 31.11 -7.26
CA THR A 223 -14.91 31.05 -7.17
C THR A 223 -14.30 30.40 -8.41
N VAL A 224 -13.25 30.99 -8.97
CA VAL A 224 -12.44 30.35 -10.00
C VAL A 224 -11.47 29.36 -9.34
N TYR A 225 -11.59 28.09 -9.70
CA TYR A 225 -10.67 27.04 -9.24
C TYR A 225 -9.45 26.92 -10.17
N ASN A 226 -9.65 27.04 -11.49
CA ASN A 226 -8.57 26.96 -12.48
C ASN A 226 -8.95 27.78 -13.72
N ILE A 227 -8.32 28.93 -13.94
CA ILE A 227 -8.70 29.87 -15.01
C ILE A 227 -8.37 29.36 -16.43
N ASN A 228 -7.30 28.57 -16.55
CA ASN A 228 -6.84 27.99 -17.82
C ASN A 228 -7.89 27.05 -18.41
N THR A 229 -8.45 26.17 -17.59
CA THR A 229 -9.57 25.26 -17.92
C THR A 229 -10.97 25.89 -17.74
N GLY A 230 -11.03 27.04 -17.06
CA GLY A 230 -12.27 27.77 -16.79
C GLY A 230 -13.11 27.25 -15.62
N VAL A 231 -12.61 26.28 -14.84
CA VAL A 231 -13.43 25.63 -13.80
C VAL A 231 -13.81 26.61 -12.70
N VAL A 232 -15.12 26.80 -12.52
CA VAL A 232 -15.73 27.53 -11.40
C VAL A 232 -16.51 26.62 -10.48
N ASN A 233 -16.42 26.89 -9.17
CA ASN A 233 -17.12 26.19 -8.09
C ASN A 233 -17.72 27.22 -7.12
N MET A 234 -18.61 26.78 -6.23
CA MET A 234 -19.03 27.53 -5.06
C MET A 234 -17.98 27.36 -3.95
N GLY A 235 -17.12 28.36 -3.77
CA GLY A 235 -16.02 28.34 -2.80
C GLY A 235 -16.12 29.43 -1.73
N GLU A 236 -15.03 29.68 -1.04
CA GLU A 236 -14.91 30.78 -0.08
C GLU A 236 -14.55 32.09 -0.78
N CYS A 237 -14.90 33.21 -0.15
CA CYS A 237 -14.75 34.54 -0.76
C CYS A 237 -13.31 35.06 -0.59
N ASN A 238 -12.49 34.88 -1.62
CA ASN A 238 -11.06 35.16 -1.69
C ASN A 238 -10.66 35.85 -3.01
N GLY A 239 -9.37 36.13 -3.22
CA GLY A 239 -8.86 36.78 -4.44
C GLY A 239 -9.15 36.05 -5.76
N ASN A 240 -9.53 34.77 -5.71
CA ASN A 240 -9.96 33.98 -6.88
C ASN A 240 -11.49 34.04 -7.14
N SER A 241 -12.23 34.75 -6.29
CA SER A 241 -13.69 34.91 -6.32
C SER A 241 -14.15 36.31 -6.69
N ILE A 242 -13.22 37.16 -7.17
CA ILE A 242 -13.53 38.50 -7.66
C ILE A 242 -14.10 38.39 -9.07
N ILE A 243 -15.35 38.82 -9.21
CA ILE A 243 -16.07 38.97 -10.47
C ILE A 243 -16.05 40.46 -10.83
N LEU A 244 -15.75 40.77 -12.09
CA LEU A 244 -15.82 42.15 -12.58
C LEU A 244 -17.29 42.53 -12.86
N ASP A 245 -17.66 43.80 -12.70
CA ASP A 245 -19.02 44.27 -12.93
C ASP A 245 -19.49 43.86 -14.33
N ILE A 246 -20.61 43.12 -14.39
CA ILE A 246 -21.24 42.68 -15.65
C ILE A 246 -21.37 43.85 -16.63
N ASN A 247 -21.73 45.04 -16.13
CA ASN A 247 -21.93 46.25 -16.94
C ASN A 247 -20.62 46.84 -17.49
N SER A 248 -19.47 46.47 -16.93
CA SER A 248 -18.13 46.89 -17.37
C SER A 248 -17.50 45.95 -18.41
N THR A 249 -18.06 44.74 -18.57
CA THR A 249 -17.49 43.68 -19.42
C THR A 249 -17.59 43.98 -20.92
N TYR A 250 -16.84 43.22 -21.72
CA TYR A 250 -16.71 43.37 -23.17
C TYR A 250 -18.04 43.41 -23.97
N ASN A 251 -19.11 42.80 -23.46
CA ASN A 251 -20.47 42.89 -24.01
C ASN A 251 -21.48 43.62 -23.10
N LYS A 252 -21.07 43.97 -21.87
CA LYS A 252 -21.90 44.44 -20.74
C LYS A 252 -22.99 43.45 -20.28
N GLU A 253 -22.87 42.18 -20.64
CA GLU A 253 -23.83 41.10 -20.33
C GLU A 253 -23.13 39.81 -19.90
N SER A 254 -21.81 39.78 -19.78
CA SER A 254 -21.04 38.60 -19.34
C SER A 254 -20.66 38.68 -17.87
N ILE A 255 -20.52 37.51 -17.23
CA ILE A 255 -19.84 37.36 -15.94
C ILE A 255 -18.41 36.90 -16.24
N ILE A 256 -17.42 37.70 -15.86
CA ILE A 256 -15.99 37.44 -16.06
C ILE A 256 -15.22 37.59 -14.73
N SER A 257 -14.10 36.90 -14.59
CA SER A 257 -13.23 37.00 -13.40
C SER A 257 -12.20 38.12 -13.56
N SER A 258 -11.66 38.62 -12.45
CA SER A 258 -10.46 39.47 -12.48
C SER A 258 -9.19 38.75 -12.93
N LYS A 259 -9.18 37.40 -12.98
CA LYS A 259 -8.01 36.58 -13.32
C LYS A 259 -7.75 36.46 -14.84
N ASP A 260 -8.80 36.53 -15.66
CA ASP A 260 -8.75 36.53 -17.12
C ASP A 260 -10.05 37.13 -17.63
N ASN A 261 -9.95 38.20 -18.43
CA ASN A 261 -11.08 38.95 -18.97
C ASN A 261 -11.56 38.44 -20.35
N GLU A 262 -10.85 37.50 -20.96
CA GLU A 262 -11.27 36.77 -22.16
C GLU A 262 -12.12 35.54 -21.83
N LYS A 263 -12.40 35.29 -20.53
CA LYS A 263 -13.18 34.15 -20.04
C LYS A 263 -14.54 34.57 -19.46
N CYS A 264 -15.61 34.06 -20.05
CA CYS A 264 -17.00 34.38 -19.75
C CYS A 264 -17.76 33.15 -19.22
N LEU A 265 -18.59 33.36 -18.19
CA LEU A 265 -19.43 32.30 -17.62
C LEU A 265 -20.49 31.84 -18.64
N GLY A 266 -20.49 30.56 -18.97
CA GLY A 266 -21.48 29.91 -19.84
C GLY A 266 -21.62 28.43 -19.50
N LEU A 267 -22.40 27.69 -20.30
CA LEU A 267 -22.55 26.24 -20.12
C LEU A 267 -21.28 25.49 -20.53
N ILE A 268 -21.00 24.35 -19.89
CA ILE A 268 -19.92 23.47 -20.37
C ILE A 268 -20.23 23.01 -21.80
N GLU A 269 -19.29 23.22 -22.74
CA GLU A 269 -19.42 22.77 -24.13
C GLU A 269 -19.30 21.24 -24.25
N SER A 270 -20.35 20.53 -23.85
CA SER A 270 -20.54 19.09 -24.11
C SER A 270 -21.60 18.87 -25.19
N ASN A 271 -21.47 17.81 -25.98
CA ASN A 271 -22.37 17.51 -27.10
C ASN A 271 -23.74 16.93 -26.67
N ALA A 272 -24.20 17.23 -25.44
CA ALA A 272 -25.39 16.65 -24.83
C ALA A 272 -26.51 17.70 -24.64
N SER A 273 -27.66 17.46 -25.26
CA SER A 273 -28.87 18.28 -25.08
C SER A 273 -29.45 18.07 -23.68
N GLY A 274 -29.03 18.90 -22.72
CA GLY A 274 -29.46 18.82 -21.31
C GLY A 274 -28.41 19.22 -20.28
N GLU A 275 -27.20 19.64 -20.69
CA GLU A 275 -26.22 20.21 -19.76
C GLU A 275 -26.78 21.45 -19.05
N THR A 276 -26.47 21.57 -17.75
CA THR A 276 -26.88 22.68 -16.88
C THR A 276 -25.71 23.26 -16.07
N ARG A 277 -24.55 22.59 -16.04
CA ARG A 277 -23.33 23.02 -15.30
C ARG A 277 -22.59 24.11 -16.04
N LEU A 278 -22.03 25.06 -15.30
CA LEU A 278 -21.36 26.25 -15.83
C LEU A 278 -19.83 26.19 -15.74
N ASN A 279 -19.17 26.99 -16.58
CA ASN A 279 -17.71 27.11 -16.71
C ASN A 279 -17.35 28.52 -17.25
N LEU A 280 -16.14 29.01 -16.96
CA LEU A 280 -15.58 30.21 -17.60
C LEU A 280 -14.96 29.83 -18.96
N ASN A 281 -15.79 29.88 -19.99
CA ASN A 281 -15.43 29.55 -21.38
C ASN A 281 -14.80 30.76 -22.08
N ILE A 282 -14.22 30.59 -23.26
CA ILE A 282 -13.77 31.74 -24.07
C ILE A 282 -14.98 32.64 -24.40
N CYS A 283 -14.84 33.94 -24.17
CA CYS A 283 -15.89 34.93 -24.36
C CYS A 283 -16.40 34.99 -25.81
N ASN A 284 -17.70 34.75 -25.99
CA ASN A 284 -18.32 34.66 -27.30
C ASN A 284 -19.76 35.20 -27.29
N SER A 285 -19.97 36.44 -27.73
CA SER A 285 -21.31 37.05 -27.78
C SER A 285 -22.29 36.46 -28.82
N SER A 286 -21.96 35.32 -29.42
CA SER A 286 -22.86 34.54 -30.27
C SER A 286 -23.30 33.24 -29.58
N LYS A 287 -23.00 33.10 -28.28
CA LYS A 287 -23.36 31.98 -27.41
C LYS A 287 -24.38 32.45 -26.41
N ASP A 288 -25.65 32.12 -26.68
CA ASP A 288 -26.81 32.50 -25.87
C ASP A 288 -26.61 32.22 -24.38
N ASP A 289 -25.90 31.14 -24.03
CA ASP A 289 -25.59 30.70 -22.67
C ASP A 289 -24.64 31.63 -21.88
N GLN A 290 -23.93 32.55 -22.56
CA GLN A 290 -22.99 33.48 -21.93
C GLN A 290 -23.60 34.85 -21.58
N HIS A 291 -24.88 35.09 -21.89
CA HIS A 291 -25.55 36.36 -21.64
C HIS A 291 -26.37 36.36 -20.34
N TRP A 292 -26.09 37.31 -19.45
CA TRP A 292 -26.60 37.40 -18.10
C TRP A 292 -27.07 38.82 -17.77
N LYS A 293 -28.20 38.92 -17.07
CA LYS A 293 -28.79 40.18 -16.59
C LYS A 293 -29.16 40.07 -15.12
N ILE A 294 -29.00 41.18 -14.41
CA ILE A 294 -29.26 41.30 -12.96
C ILE A 294 -30.68 41.85 -12.76
N TYR A 295 -31.52 41.11 -12.03
CA TYR A 295 -32.87 41.53 -11.66
C TYR A 295 -33.00 41.65 -10.13
N LYS A 296 -33.66 42.72 -9.67
CA LYS A 296 -33.97 42.92 -8.23
C LYS A 296 -35.27 42.22 -7.77
N VAL A 297 -35.92 41.49 -8.68
CA VAL A 297 -37.13 40.67 -8.48
C VAL A 297 -37.01 39.39 -9.29
N ASN A 298 -37.70 38.32 -8.89
CA ASN A 298 -37.73 37.06 -9.65
C ASN A 298 -38.24 37.28 -11.09
N PRO A 299 -37.48 36.91 -12.14
CA PRO A 299 -37.89 37.06 -13.54
C PRO A 299 -39.24 36.41 -13.89
N ASN A 300 -39.61 35.33 -13.21
CA ASN A 300 -40.87 34.62 -13.44
C ASN A 300 -42.10 35.33 -12.83
N ASP A 301 -41.92 36.24 -11.87
CA ASP A 301 -43.03 36.98 -11.25
C ASP A 301 -43.41 38.26 -12.04
N VAL A 302 -42.74 38.53 -13.17
CA VAL A 302 -42.98 39.72 -14.01
C VAL A 302 -44.09 39.47 -15.04
N SER A 303 -45.28 40.02 -14.79
CA SER A 303 -46.46 39.89 -15.66
C SER A 303 -46.20 40.37 -17.10
N ARG A 304 -46.65 39.59 -18.10
CA ARG A 304 -46.45 39.83 -19.54
C ARG A 304 -47.70 40.41 -20.22
N CYS A 305 -47.51 41.09 -21.35
CA CYS A 305 -48.58 41.67 -22.18
C CYS A 305 -48.16 41.86 -23.65
N GLY A 306 -49.11 42.27 -24.49
CA GLY A 306 -48.90 42.52 -25.91
C GLY A 306 -49.72 41.56 -26.80
N PRO A 307 -49.53 41.57 -28.12
CA PRO A 307 -50.34 40.80 -29.08
C PRO A 307 -50.47 39.31 -28.76
N ASN A 308 -49.40 38.69 -28.23
CA ASN A 308 -49.32 37.26 -27.93
C ASN A 308 -49.60 36.92 -26.46
N HIS A 309 -49.75 37.92 -25.59
CA HIS A 309 -49.86 37.74 -24.13
C HIS A 309 -51.05 38.46 -23.48
N GLY A 310 -51.83 39.21 -24.25
CA GLY A 310 -53.05 39.86 -23.78
C GLY A 310 -52.81 41.21 -23.09
N LYS A 311 -53.79 41.62 -22.27
CA LYS A 311 -53.79 42.91 -21.56
C LYS A 311 -53.30 42.76 -20.12
N CYS A 312 -52.62 43.78 -19.61
CA CYS A 312 -52.21 43.85 -18.22
C CYS A 312 -53.40 43.88 -17.24
N PRO A 313 -53.17 43.47 -15.97
CA PRO A 313 -54.12 43.65 -14.87
C PRO A 313 -54.65 45.09 -14.74
N SER A 314 -55.89 45.22 -14.26
CA SER A 314 -56.62 46.49 -14.28
C SER A 314 -55.90 47.59 -13.50
N GLY A 315 -55.42 48.61 -14.23
CA GLY A 315 -54.67 49.74 -13.67
C GLY A 315 -53.24 49.85 -14.21
N GLN A 316 -52.67 48.75 -14.70
CA GLN A 316 -51.27 48.70 -15.14
C GLN A 316 -51.09 49.13 -16.61
N CYS A 317 -49.88 49.59 -16.90
CA CYS A 317 -49.37 49.94 -18.23
C CYS A 317 -48.63 48.76 -18.84
N CYS A 318 -48.55 48.69 -20.18
CA CYS A 318 -47.88 47.62 -20.92
C CYS A 318 -46.72 48.21 -21.71
N ASN A 319 -45.48 47.85 -21.38
CA ASN A 319 -44.30 48.47 -21.99
C ASN A 319 -44.00 47.92 -23.40
N LYS A 320 -43.09 48.57 -24.14
CA LYS A 320 -42.74 48.18 -25.52
C LYS A 320 -42.15 46.76 -25.65
N ASN A 321 -41.60 46.22 -24.57
CA ASN A 321 -41.03 44.87 -24.51
C ASN A 321 -42.07 43.80 -24.10
N GLY A 322 -43.32 44.18 -23.83
CA GLY A 322 -44.40 43.24 -23.49
C GLY A 322 -44.41 42.81 -22.02
N PHE A 323 -44.14 43.74 -21.11
CA PHE A 323 -44.25 43.55 -19.65
C PHE A 323 -45.21 44.57 -19.02
N CYS A 324 -45.81 44.19 -17.89
CA CYS A 324 -46.78 45.00 -17.15
C CYS A 324 -46.17 45.67 -15.91
N GLY A 325 -46.56 46.92 -15.65
CA GLY A 325 -46.13 47.66 -14.47
C GLY A 325 -46.88 48.97 -14.27
N THR A 326 -46.56 49.70 -13.20
CA THR A 326 -47.18 50.99 -12.83
C THR A 326 -46.20 52.16 -12.78
N THR A 327 -44.92 51.93 -13.07
CA THR A 327 -43.89 52.98 -13.11
C THR A 327 -43.74 53.57 -14.52
N THR A 328 -43.02 54.69 -14.63
CA THR A 328 -42.72 55.42 -15.88
C THR A 328 -42.26 54.49 -17.01
N ASP A 329 -41.37 53.55 -16.70
CA ASP A 329 -40.75 52.59 -17.63
C ASP A 329 -41.77 51.66 -18.32
N PHE A 330 -43.01 51.61 -17.81
CA PHE A 330 -44.11 50.87 -18.39
C PHE A 330 -45.21 51.77 -18.99
N CYS A 331 -45.32 53.01 -18.55
CA CYS A 331 -46.42 53.92 -18.88
C CYS A 331 -46.10 54.98 -19.94
N GLU A 332 -44.82 55.20 -20.25
CA GLU A 332 -44.34 56.26 -21.16
C GLU A 332 -44.01 55.74 -22.57
N GLU A 333 -42.90 56.15 -23.19
CA GLU A 333 -42.71 56.00 -24.64
C GLU A 333 -42.62 54.53 -25.10
N GLY A 334 -43.46 54.18 -26.07
CA GLY A 334 -43.64 52.81 -26.56
C GLY A 334 -44.62 51.96 -25.73
N CYS A 335 -45.31 52.53 -24.74
CA CYS A 335 -46.40 51.85 -24.04
C CYS A 335 -47.50 51.41 -25.04
N GLN A 336 -47.88 50.13 -24.98
CA GLN A 336 -48.81 49.50 -25.91
C GLN A 336 -50.26 49.72 -25.49
N GLN A 337 -50.89 50.79 -26.00
CA GLN A 337 -52.21 51.27 -25.56
C GLN A 337 -53.36 50.25 -25.72
N SER A 338 -53.24 49.30 -26.63
CA SER A 338 -54.20 48.18 -26.76
C SER A 338 -54.16 47.20 -25.58
N TYR A 339 -53.04 47.13 -24.88
CA TYR A 339 -52.69 46.11 -23.88
C TYR A 339 -52.39 46.65 -22.48
N GLY A 340 -52.32 47.98 -22.27
CA GLY A 340 -52.18 48.61 -20.95
C GLY A 340 -52.60 50.09 -20.93
N LYS A 341 -52.73 50.69 -19.73
CA LYS A 341 -53.20 52.07 -19.53
C LYS A 341 -52.10 53.13 -19.75
N CYS A 342 -51.68 53.32 -20.99
CA CYS A 342 -50.75 54.40 -21.35
C CYS A 342 -51.37 55.79 -21.10
N ASN A 343 -50.52 56.78 -20.76
CA ASN A 343 -50.88 58.17 -20.39
C ASN A 343 -51.55 58.37 -19.01
N VAL A 344 -50.87 57.95 -17.93
CA VAL A 344 -51.18 58.42 -16.56
C VAL A 344 -50.04 59.30 -16.06
N LYS A 345 -50.32 60.60 -15.78
CA LYS A 345 -49.30 61.55 -15.32
C LYS A 345 -48.91 61.31 -13.85
N THR A 346 -47.73 60.72 -13.61
CA THR A 346 -47.13 60.64 -12.26
C THR A 346 -45.60 60.64 -12.27
N THR A 347 -45.03 61.84 -12.44
CA THR A 347 -43.83 62.37 -11.75
C THR A 347 -42.63 61.42 -11.46
N THR A 348 -41.68 61.34 -12.42
CA THR A 348 -40.18 61.35 -12.26
C THR A 348 -39.50 60.20 -11.44
N THR A 349 -38.30 59.65 -11.76
CA THR A 349 -37.15 60.12 -12.59
C THR A 349 -36.30 58.97 -13.19
N THR A 350 -35.64 59.23 -14.33
CA THR A 350 -34.69 58.44 -15.17
C THR A 350 -33.39 57.98 -14.44
N THR A 351 -32.53 57.03 -14.85
CA THR A 351 -31.73 56.83 -16.12
C THR A 351 -30.95 55.47 -16.10
N THR A 352 -30.16 55.00 -17.10
CA THR A 352 -30.46 54.42 -18.45
C THR A 352 -29.20 54.44 -19.38
N THR A 353 -28.67 53.44 -20.13
CA THR A 353 -28.60 51.94 -20.12
C THR A 353 -27.51 51.44 -21.16
N THR A 354 -27.15 50.13 -21.21
CA THR A 354 -26.62 49.32 -22.37
C THR A 354 -25.17 49.51 -22.94
N THR A 355 -24.60 48.70 -23.87
CA THR A 355 -24.38 47.21 -24.10
C THR A 355 -23.32 47.05 -25.27
N ILE A 356 -23.06 45.85 -25.83
CA ILE A 356 -22.46 45.51 -27.19
C ILE A 356 -20.91 45.33 -27.19
N THR A 357 -20.27 44.13 -27.22
CA THR A 357 -20.15 42.94 -28.16
C THR A 357 -19.05 43.10 -29.26
N THR A 358 -18.29 42.08 -29.75
CA THR A 358 -18.65 40.69 -30.17
C THR A 358 -17.55 39.59 -30.24
N SER A 359 -17.93 38.32 -29.98
CA SER A 359 -17.39 36.98 -30.46
C SER A 359 -15.85 36.70 -30.49
N ARG A 360 -15.28 35.53 -30.16
CA ARG A 360 -15.58 34.07 -30.44
C ARG A 360 -14.51 33.20 -29.67
N VAL A 361 -14.37 31.86 -29.59
CA VAL A 361 -14.66 30.66 -30.44
C VAL A 361 -15.16 29.41 -29.62
N VAL A 362 -14.52 28.21 -29.74
CA VAL A 362 -14.96 26.81 -29.36
C VAL A 362 -13.76 25.82 -29.52
N VAL A 363 -13.49 24.84 -28.60
CA VAL A 363 -12.99 23.43 -28.84
C VAL A 363 -12.81 22.59 -27.52
N PRO A 364 -12.81 21.21 -27.52
CA PRO A 364 -13.05 20.40 -26.29
C PRO A 364 -12.21 19.10 -26.05
N THR A 365 -12.46 18.36 -24.94
CA THR A 365 -12.58 16.86 -24.85
C THR A 365 -13.11 16.35 -23.47
N ASP A 366 -13.52 15.07 -23.37
CA ASP A 366 -14.30 14.41 -22.28
C ASP A 366 -13.55 13.34 -21.45
N ILE A 367 -14.13 12.89 -20.31
CA ILE A 367 -14.32 11.49 -19.79
C ILE A 367 -14.65 11.46 -18.27
N SER A 368 -15.29 10.40 -17.76
CA SER A 368 -15.81 10.23 -16.37
C SER A 368 -15.38 8.93 -15.68
N ASP A 369 -15.22 8.93 -14.35
CA ASP A 369 -15.29 7.72 -13.49
C ASP A 369 -15.56 8.08 -12.01
N ASP A 370 -15.72 7.07 -11.14
CA ASP A 370 -16.09 7.16 -9.70
C ASP A 370 -14.85 7.25 -8.77
N TYR A 371 -14.85 8.17 -7.79
CA TYR A 371 -13.66 8.52 -6.98
C TYR A 371 -13.90 8.36 -5.46
N ASP A 372 -13.03 7.60 -4.78
CA ASP A 372 -12.90 7.67 -3.31
C ASP A 372 -12.14 8.94 -2.92
N ASN A 373 -12.86 9.92 -2.40
CA ASN A 373 -12.31 11.22 -1.99
C ASN A 373 -11.83 11.24 -0.53
N THR A 374 -11.70 10.09 0.15
CA THR A 374 -11.16 10.03 1.52
C THR A 374 -9.62 9.98 1.50
N PRO A 375 -8.91 10.90 2.18
CA PRO A 375 -7.44 10.91 2.18
C PRO A 375 -6.87 9.69 2.92
N LYS A 376 -5.76 9.17 2.40
CA LYS A 376 -5.06 7.98 2.90
C LYS A 376 -3.61 8.30 3.26
N TRP A 377 -3.03 7.57 4.20
CA TRP A 377 -1.58 7.53 4.39
C TRP A 377 -0.99 6.35 3.63
N ILE A 378 0.15 6.57 2.98
CA ILE A 378 0.94 5.51 2.34
C ILE A 378 2.15 5.25 3.24
N TYR A 379 2.19 4.06 3.84
CA TYR A 379 3.07 3.73 4.97
C TYR A 379 3.98 2.55 4.65
N ASN A 380 5.28 2.72 4.88
CA ASN A 380 6.25 1.63 4.89
C ASN A 380 6.52 1.22 6.35
N SER A 381 6.24 -0.04 6.67
CA SER A 381 6.28 -0.59 8.04
C SER A 381 7.68 -1.00 8.53
N PHE A 382 8.70 -0.93 7.67
CA PHE A 382 10.09 -1.23 8.02
C PHE A 382 10.85 0.03 8.43
N TYR A 383 10.68 1.12 7.67
CA TYR A 383 11.20 2.44 8.05
C TYR A 383 10.34 3.14 9.11
N ASP A 384 9.14 2.63 9.43
CA ASP A 384 8.21 3.20 10.43
C ASP A 384 7.76 4.63 10.04
N LYS A 385 7.58 4.85 8.73
CA LYS A 385 7.44 6.17 8.10
C LYS A 385 6.38 6.19 6.99
N CYS A 386 5.86 7.39 6.74
CA CYS A 386 4.88 7.68 5.70
C CYS A 386 5.50 8.44 4.52
N LEU A 387 4.94 8.20 3.34
CA LEU A 387 5.25 8.92 2.11
C LEU A 387 4.78 10.38 2.24
N TYR A 388 5.70 11.32 2.06
CA TYR A 388 5.52 12.76 2.23
C TYR A 388 5.68 13.49 0.88
N GLY A 389 4.69 14.31 0.53
CA GLY A 389 4.74 15.20 -0.62
C GLY A 389 5.53 16.47 -0.32
N GLN A 390 6.65 16.68 -1.01
CA GLN A 390 7.47 17.89 -0.87
C GLN A 390 6.74 19.15 -1.36
N LEU A 391 7.14 20.31 -0.81
CA LEU A 391 6.52 21.61 -1.10
C LEU A 391 6.92 22.10 -2.49
N SER A 392 8.20 21.92 -2.84
CA SER A 392 8.75 22.21 -4.16
C SER A 392 8.17 21.27 -5.22
N ILE A 393 7.70 21.84 -6.34
CA ILE A 393 7.25 21.05 -7.49
C ILE A 393 8.42 20.28 -8.13
N ASN A 394 8.13 19.11 -8.69
CA ASN A 394 9.11 18.27 -9.41
C ASN A 394 10.28 17.76 -8.53
N LYS A 395 10.05 17.60 -7.22
CA LYS A 395 10.95 16.88 -6.30
C LYS A 395 10.50 15.43 -6.09
N PRO A 396 11.43 14.50 -5.76
CA PRO A 396 11.07 13.13 -5.40
C PRO A 396 10.21 13.08 -4.12
N PRO A 397 9.25 12.16 -4.03
CA PRO A 397 8.60 11.86 -2.75
C PRO A 397 9.64 11.30 -1.76
N ILE A 398 9.49 11.62 -0.48
CA ILE A 398 10.41 11.17 0.59
C ILE A 398 9.64 10.56 1.76
N LEU A 399 10.33 9.87 2.67
CA LEU A 399 9.74 9.23 3.84
C LEU A 399 10.09 10.00 5.12
N LYS A 400 9.03 10.45 5.81
CA LYS A 400 9.09 11.12 7.11
C LYS A 400 8.18 10.42 8.11
N ASP A 401 8.42 10.68 9.39
CA ASP A 401 7.62 10.15 10.50
C ASP A 401 6.16 10.60 10.31
N CYS A 402 5.20 9.68 10.41
CA CYS A 402 3.81 9.94 10.04
C CYS A 402 3.13 11.01 10.91
N GLN A 403 2.48 11.99 10.28
CA GLN A 403 1.69 13.03 10.95
C GLN A 403 0.30 13.18 10.30
N ASP A 404 -0.65 13.78 11.01
CA ASP A 404 -1.95 14.18 10.47
C ASP A 404 -1.88 15.57 9.82
N THR A 405 -1.06 15.70 8.77
CA THR A 405 -1.00 16.90 7.93
C THR A 405 -1.20 16.52 6.45
N VAL A 406 -1.74 17.45 5.65
CA VAL A 406 -2.16 17.16 4.26
C VAL A 406 -1.02 16.75 3.32
N ARG A 407 0.25 16.86 3.73
CA ARG A 407 1.43 16.38 2.96
C ARG A 407 1.70 14.88 3.10
N PHE A 408 1.23 14.26 4.18
CA PHE A 408 1.25 12.79 4.37
C PHE A 408 0.00 12.10 3.84
N GLN A 409 -1.03 12.89 3.53
CA GLN A 409 -2.32 12.44 3.04
C GLN A 409 -2.35 12.42 1.50
N TRP A 410 -2.91 11.36 0.93
CA TRP A 410 -2.98 11.10 -0.50
C TRP A 410 -4.40 10.67 -0.91
N LEU A 411 -4.90 11.15 -2.03
CA LEU A 411 -6.16 10.68 -2.64
C LEU A 411 -5.83 9.65 -3.72
N ILE A 412 -6.50 8.49 -3.70
CA ILE A 412 -6.21 7.37 -4.60
C ILE A 412 -7.45 7.11 -5.47
N THR A 413 -7.34 7.38 -6.78
CA THR A 413 -8.55 7.49 -7.64
C THR A 413 -9.30 6.17 -7.81
N SER A 414 -8.62 5.03 -7.69
CA SER A 414 -9.27 3.74 -7.45
C SER A 414 -8.29 2.82 -6.70
N TYR A 415 -8.79 2.09 -5.70
CA TYR A 415 -7.98 1.44 -4.65
C TYR A 415 -6.91 0.46 -5.16
N PHE A 416 -7.19 -0.26 -6.25
CA PHE A 416 -6.24 -1.22 -6.83
C PHE A 416 -5.48 -0.66 -8.04
N LYS A 417 -6.04 0.33 -8.74
CA LYS A 417 -5.42 0.91 -9.94
C LYS A 417 -5.92 2.32 -10.18
N GLY A 418 -5.04 3.31 -10.14
CA GLY A 418 -5.43 4.73 -10.21
C GLY A 418 -4.26 5.69 -10.11
N ARG A 419 -4.57 6.99 -10.09
CA ARG A 419 -3.58 8.03 -9.77
C ARG A 419 -3.46 8.17 -8.26
N ILE A 420 -2.28 8.51 -7.78
CA ILE A 420 -2.02 8.84 -6.37
C ILE A 420 -1.75 10.36 -6.31
N ILE A 421 -2.73 11.10 -5.81
CA ILE A 421 -2.79 12.57 -5.84
C ILE A 421 -2.43 13.08 -4.44
N SER A 422 -1.57 14.12 -4.34
CA SER A 422 -1.26 14.73 -3.04
C SER A 422 -2.48 15.48 -2.49
N LYS A 423 -2.83 15.29 -1.21
CA LYS A 423 -3.92 16.06 -0.60
C LYS A 423 -3.54 17.51 -0.33
N ALA A 424 -2.25 17.81 -0.16
CA ALA A 424 -1.73 19.17 -0.04
C ALA A 424 -1.93 20.00 -1.32
N ASN A 425 -1.95 19.36 -2.49
CA ASN A 425 -2.24 20.03 -3.76
C ASN A 425 -2.82 19.03 -4.77
N GLU A 426 -4.16 19.05 -4.95
CA GLU A 426 -4.90 18.07 -5.75
C GLU A 426 -4.61 18.13 -7.27
N ASN A 427 -3.80 19.10 -7.73
CA ASN A 427 -3.29 19.16 -9.11
C ASN A 427 -1.94 18.42 -9.27
N ARG A 428 -1.33 17.96 -8.17
CA ARG A 428 -0.05 17.24 -8.15
C ARG A 428 -0.25 15.76 -7.84
N CYS A 429 0.34 14.92 -8.67
CA CYS A 429 0.35 13.47 -8.53
C CYS A 429 1.78 12.98 -8.27
N LEU A 430 1.90 11.81 -7.66
CA LEU A 430 3.04 10.94 -7.88
C LEU A 430 3.09 10.58 -9.36
N LYS A 431 4.27 10.69 -9.97
CA LYS A 431 4.50 10.37 -11.38
C LYS A 431 5.92 9.85 -11.60
N LEU A 432 6.07 8.99 -12.59
CA LEU A 432 7.38 8.57 -13.10
C LEU A 432 7.94 9.68 -14.00
N VAL A 433 9.20 10.05 -13.82
CA VAL A 433 9.88 11.10 -14.61
C VAL A 433 10.73 10.48 -15.70
N ASN A 434 11.45 9.42 -15.35
CA ASN A 434 12.42 8.76 -16.20
C ASN A 434 12.30 7.24 -15.98
N SER A 435 12.06 6.51 -17.06
CA SER A 435 11.89 5.05 -17.06
C SER A 435 13.19 4.29 -16.79
N ASP A 436 14.33 4.91 -17.07
CA ASP A 436 15.61 4.21 -17.22
C ASP A 436 16.39 4.16 -15.89
N ASN A 437 16.09 5.09 -14.97
CA ASN A 437 16.57 5.10 -13.58
C ASN A 437 15.44 4.92 -12.54
N GLY A 438 14.17 4.88 -12.96
CA GLY A 438 13.01 4.73 -12.08
C GLY A 438 12.65 5.99 -11.28
N GLU A 439 13.21 7.15 -11.62
CA GLU A 439 13.04 8.41 -10.89
C GLU A 439 11.58 8.87 -10.84
N MET A 440 11.12 9.20 -9.63
CA MET A 440 9.75 9.65 -9.35
C MET A 440 9.76 11.11 -8.88
N GLN A 441 8.64 11.80 -9.07
CA GLN A 441 8.43 13.13 -8.49
C GLN A 441 6.97 13.34 -8.06
N VAL A 442 6.75 14.37 -7.25
CA VAL A 442 5.43 14.97 -7.00
C VAL A 442 5.30 16.20 -7.92
N GLY A 443 4.45 16.10 -8.94
CA GLY A 443 4.32 17.13 -9.98
C GLY A 443 2.99 17.05 -10.71
N THR A 444 2.77 17.93 -11.70
CA THR A 444 1.48 18.06 -12.39
C THR A 444 0.97 16.73 -12.94
N CYS A 445 -0.26 16.36 -12.56
CA CYS A 445 -0.91 15.10 -12.92
C CYS A 445 -1.11 14.94 -14.44
N SER A 446 -0.64 13.82 -14.98
CA SER A 446 -0.99 13.32 -16.33
C SER A 446 -2.17 12.34 -16.27
N ASN A 447 -2.68 11.97 -17.45
CA ASN A 447 -3.54 10.79 -17.60
C ASN A 447 -2.74 9.47 -17.65
N ASN A 448 -1.42 9.55 -17.85
CA ASN A 448 -0.55 8.38 -17.89
C ASN A 448 -0.01 7.96 -16.52
N ASP A 449 -0.15 8.78 -15.47
CA ASP A 449 0.46 8.55 -14.15
C ASP A 449 -0.33 7.52 -13.30
N ILE A 450 -0.58 6.33 -13.86
CA ILE A 450 -1.43 5.30 -13.24
C ILE A 450 -0.57 4.25 -12.54
N PHE A 451 -0.83 4.09 -11.24
CA PHE A 451 -0.20 3.10 -10.38
C PHE A 451 -1.16 1.93 -10.16
N GLU A 452 -0.61 0.73 -9.95
CA GLU A 452 -1.35 -0.48 -9.59
C GLU A 452 -0.82 -1.03 -8.26
N TYR A 453 -1.72 -1.31 -7.32
CA TYR A 453 -1.39 -1.71 -5.95
C TYR A 453 -1.81 -3.16 -5.71
N SER A 454 -0.85 -4.02 -5.34
CA SER A 454 -1.07 -5.46 -5.20
C SER A 454 -1.48 -5.89 -3.79
N TYR A 455 -2.01 -7.11 -3.66
CA TYR A 455 -2.39 -7.69 -2.37
C TYR A 455 -1.18 -7.97 -1.46
N GLU A 456 0.03 -8.04 -2.05
CA GLU A 456 1.31 -8.17 -1.37
C GLU A 456 1.88 -6.82 -0.89
N GLY A 457 1.22 -5.68 -1.19
CA GLY A 457 1.65 -4.34 -0.77
C GLY A 457 2.60 -3.64 -1.75
N LEU A 458 2.75 -4.14 -2.98
CA LEU A 458 3.65 -3.58 -3.99
C LEU A 458 2.91 -2.52 -4.83
N PHE A 459 3.58 -1.40 -5.12
CA PHE A 459 3.12 -0.40 -6.09
C PHE A 459 3.89 -0.52 -7.41
N TYR A 460 3.17 -0.79 -8.50
CA TYR A 460 3.67 -0.84 -9.88
C TYR A 460 3.28 0.44 -10.63
N SER A 461 4.02 0.79 -11.69
CA SER A 461 3.62 1.81 -12.67
C SER A 461 3.15 1.13 -13.96
N ASN A 462 2.07 1.65 -14.55
CA ASN A 462 1.63 1.30 -15.91
C ASN A 462 2.67 1.62 -17.02
N SER A 463 3.70 2.40 -16.71
CA SER A 463 4.70 2.91 -17.64
C SER A 463 6.05 2.19 -17.56
N LEU A 464 6.15 1.18 -16.68
CA LEU A 464 7.26 0.24 -16.57
C LEU A 464 6.72 -1.19 -16.77
N SER A 465 7.60 -2.19 -16.82
CA SER A 465 7.16 -3.58 -16.68
C SER A 465 6.98 -3.95 -15.21
N ASP A 466 6.19 -5.00 -14.94
CA ASP A 466 6.00 -5.63 -13.63
C ASP A 466 7.30 -6.23 -13.02
N ASP A 467 8.47 -5.94 -13.62
CA ASP A 467 9.79 -6.12 -13.03
C ASP A 467 10.15 -4.98 -12.06
N TYR A 468 9.47 -3.83 -12.11
CA TYR A 468 9.80 -2.65 -11.31
C TYR A 468 8.64 -2.21 -10.41
N CYS A 469 8.95 -1.90 -9.15
CA CYS A 469 7.99 -1.39 -8.17
C CYS A 469 8.61 -0.31 -7.28
N MET A 470 7.75 0.51 -6.68
CA MET A 470 8.16 1.60 -5.80
C MET A 470 8.84 1.04 -4.54
N GLY A 471 10.05 1.49 -4.27
CA GLY A 471 10.78 1.21 -3.04
C GLY A 471 11.48 2.46 -2.51
N VAL A 472 12.07 2.34 -1.32
CA VAL A 472 12.77 3.43 -0.63
C VAL A 472 14.27 3.43 -0.94
N ASP A 473 14.94 4.58 -0.91
CA ASP A 473 16.41 4.66 -0.84
C ASP A 473 16.92 4.79 0.60
N GLU A 474 18.00 4.08 0.92
CA GLU A 474 18.63 4.14 2.24
C GLU A 474 19.48 5.41 2.44
N GLU A 475 19.96 6.07 1.37
CA GLU A 475 20.85 7.24 1.50
C GLU A 475 20.09 8.55 1.79
N ASP A 476 18.94 8.79 1.13
CA ASP A 476 18.18 10.06 1.27
C ASP A 476 16.72 9.89 1.73
N ASN A 477 16.24 8.66 1.95
CA ASN A 477 14.84 8.34 2.25
C ASN A 477 13.85 8.77 1.14
N SER A 478 14.28 8.90 -0.12
CA SER A 478 13.38 9.07 -1.27
C SER A 478 12.64 7.77 -1.62
N ALA A 479 11.56 7.89 -2.39
CA ALA A 479 10.88 6.74 -3.01
C ALA A 479 10.97 6.80 -4.54
N TYR A 480 11.37 5.67 -5.14
CA TYR A 480 11.64 5.52 -6.58
C TYR A 480 11.31 4.10 -7.06
N PHE A 481 11.25 3.89 -8.38
CA PHE A 481 11.07 2.55 -8.95
C PHE A 481 12.40 1.79 -9.04
N LYS A 482 12.43 0.57 -8.48
CA LYS A 482 13.55 -0.36 -8.60
C LYS A 482 13.08 -1.80 -8.84
N GLU A 483 13.99 -2.70 -9.21
CA GLU A 483 13.65 -4.09 -9.54
C GLU A 483 12.93 -4.77 -8.36
N CYS A 484 11.80 -5.45 -8.61
CA CYS A 484 10.97 -6.05 -7.58
C CYS A 484 11.63 -7.26 -6.92
N ASP A 485 12.21 -6.99 -5.76
CA ASP A 485 12.89 -7.96 -4.91
C ASP A 485 11.97 -8.64 -3.92
N MET A 486 10.85 -7.98 -3.60
CA MET A 486 9.91 -8.33 -2.53
C MET A 486 10.65 -8.36 -1.19
N ILE A 487 11.19 -7.20 -0.81
CA ILE A 487 11.87 -6.96 0.47
C ILE A 487 11.27 -5.75 1.18
N GLU A 488 11.75 -5.47 2.39
CA GLU A 488 11.11 -4.60 3.38
C GLU A 488 10.97 -3.13 2.94
N ASP A 489 11.80 -2.66 2.02
CA ASP A 489 11.75 -1.31 1.45
C ASP A 489 10.75 -1.12 0.30
N GLN A 490 10.19 -2.22 -0.24
CA GLN A 490 9.24 -2.22 -1.36
C GLN A 490 7.80 -2.48 -0.92
N ILE A 491 7.58 -2.88 0.33
CA ILE A 491 6.23 -3.16 0.85
C ILE A 491 5.63 -1.89 1.45
N TRP A 492 4.48 -1.53 0.91
CA TRP A 492 3.69 -0.38 1.32
C TRP A 492 2.32 -0.84 1.81
N SER A 493 1.66 0.05 2.54
CA SER A 493 0.31 -0.16 3.03
C SER A 493 -0.48 1.14 2.98
N ILE A 494 -1.76 1.07 2.59
CA ILE A 494 -2.68 2.21 2.48
C ILE A 494 -3.59 2.23 3.72
N TRP A 495 -3.71 3.38 4.37
CA TRP A 495 -4.43 3.53 5.65
C TRP A 495 -5.45 4.69 5.61
N ASP A 496 -6.65 4.46 6.14
CA ASP A 496 -7.69 5.50 6.35
C ASP A 496 -7.47 6.33 7.66
N ARG A 497 -6.31 6.19 8.28
CA ARG A 497 -5.91 6.73 9.59
C ARG A 497 -4.42 7.06 9.59
N ASN A 498 -3.99 8.06 10.34
CA ASN A 498 -2.58 8.30 10.62
C ASN A 498 -1.94 7.05 11.27
N PRO A 499 -0.95 6.39 10.63
CA PRO A 499 -0.34 5.18 11.17
C PRO A 499 0.37 5.41 12.50
N TYR A 500 0.88 6.62 12.77
CA TYR A 500 1.58 6.93 14.03
C TYR A 500 0.67 6.70 15.24
N GLU A 501 -0.54 7.27 15.21
CA GLU A 501 -1.53 7.16 16.30
C GLU A 501 -1.91 5.70 16.59
N ILE A 502 -1.97 4.85 15.56
CA ILE A 502 -2.36 3.43 15.67
C ILE A 502 -1.18 2.54 16.09
N VAL A 503 0.00 2.76 15.52
CA VAL A 503 1.21 1.92 15.73
C VAL A 503 1.92 2.28 17.04
N LYS A 504 1.88 3.55 17.45
CA LYS A 504 2.52 4.07 18.69
C LYS A 504 1.58 4.16 19.88
N ALA A 505 0.30 3.77 19.74
CA ALA A 505 -0.69 3.80 20.81
C ALA A 505 -0.17 3.14 22.11
N GLU A 506 -0.30 3.84 23.26
CA GLU A 506 -0.05 3.21 24.55
C GLU A 506 -1.01 2.03 24.72
N SER A 507 -0.47 0.84 25.03
CA SER A 507 -1.23 -0.40 25.00
C SER A 507 -1.07 -1.22 26.27
N HIS A 508 -2.14 -1.94 26.62
CA HIS A 508 -2.24 -2.70 27.87
C HIS A 508 -2.83 -4.10 27.63
N ASN A 509 -2.59 -5.00 28.57
CA ASN A 509 -2.97 -6.41 28.45
C ASN A 509 -4.31 -6.69 29.16
N VAL A 510 -5.29 -7.20 28.40
CA VAL A 510 -6.70 -7.30 28.80
C VAL A 510 -7.33 -8.64 28.42
N TRP A 511 -8.51 -8.88 28.98
CA TRP A 511 -9.50 -9.81 28.47
C TRP A 511 -10.59 -9.03 27.74
N ILE A 512 -10.90 -9.46 26.51
CA ILE A 512 -12.07 -8.98 25.77
C ILE A 512 -13.22 -9.92 26.13
N PHE A 513 -14.18 -9.43 26.90
CA PHE A 513 -15.22 -10.22 27.57
C PHE A 513 -16.60 -9.92 26.98
N ASN A 514 -17.34 -10.95 26.57
CA ASN A 514 -18.75 -10.83 26.27
C ASN A 514 -19.57 -11.05 27.55
N LYS A 515 -20.27 -9.99 27.98
CA LYS A 515 -20.97 -9.95 29.29
C LYS A 515 -22.33 -10.64 29.31
N LYS A 516 -22.93 -10.90 28.14
CA LYS A 516 -24.21 -11.62 28.03
C LYS A 516 -24.00 -13.13 28.02
N LEU A 517 -23.00 -13.60 27.27
CA LEU A 517 -22.63 -15.01 27.17
C LEU A 517 -21.73 -15.49 28.33
N ASN A 518 -21.11 -14.56 29.07
CA ASN A 518 -20.12 -14.84 30.12
C ASN A 518 -18.91 -15.65 29.57
N LYS A 519 -18.35 -15.16 28.46
CA LYS A 519 -17.25 -15.79 27.69
C LYS A 519 -16.27 -14.72 27.21
N CYS A 520 -15.07 -15.11 26.78
CA CYS A 520 -14.07 -14.21 26.21
C CYS A 520 -13.85 -14.45 24.73
N LEU A 521 -13.34 -13.43 24.03
CA LEU A 521 -12.75 -13.57 22.71
C LEU A 521 -11.41 -14.31 22.84
N ILE A 522 -11.29 -15.45 22.17
CA ILE A 522 -10.11 -16.31 22.18
C ILE A 522 -9.47 -16.28 20.80
N THR A 523 -8.15 -16.05 20.75
CA THR A 523 -7.37 -16.03 19.50
C THR A 523 -7.40 -17.36 18.75
N GLY A 524 -7.34 -17.26 17.42
CA GLY A 524 -6.98 -18.36 16.52
C GLY A 524 -5.63 -19.00 16.90
N SER A 525 -5.40 -20.24 16.44
CA SER A 525 -4.21 -21.03 16.74
C SER A 525 -3.02 -20.70 15.84
N TYR A 526 -3.28 -20.29 14.61
CA TYR A 526 -2.31 -20.00 13.55
C TYR A 526 -2.60 -18.66 12.87
N PHE A 527 -1.75 -18.28 11.92
CA PHE A 527 -2.06 -17.22 10.97
C PHE A 527 -3.26 -17.65 10.12
N ASN A 528 -4.13 -16.72 9.70
CA ASN A 528 -5.39 -16.97 8.99
C ASN A 528 -6.45 -17.84 9.74
N ASP A 529 -6.21 -18.28 10.98
CA ASP A 529 -7.27 -18.88 11.81
C ASP A 529 -8.31 -17.83 12.23
N LYS A 530 -9.58 -18.25 12.37
CA LYS A 530 -10.62 -17.38 12.94
C LYS A 530 -10.57 -17.36 14.48
N PRO A 531 -10.82 -16.21 15.13
CA PRO A 531 -11.07 -16.16 16.56
C PRO A 531 -12.39 -16.86 16.92
N ILE A 532 -12.53 -17.24 18.20
CA ILE A 532 -13.73 -17.91 18.73
C ILE A 532 -14.19 -17.28 20.05
N ILE A 533 -15.47 -17.45 20.41
CA ILE A 533 -15.97 -17.19 21.76
C ILE A 533 -15.70 -18.45 22.61
N GLY A 534 -15.06 -18.30 23.76
CA GLY A 534 -14.66 -19.42 24.63
C GLY A 534 -14.48 -19.02 26.10
N ASP A 535 -14.14 -19.98 26.96
CA ASP A 535 -14.00 -19.73 28.40
C ASP A 535 -12.80 -18.85 28.73
N CYS A 536 -13.05 -17.73 29.41
CA CYS A 536 -12.02 -16.81 29.90
C CYS A 536 -11.04 -17.53 30.83
N ASN A 537 -9.75 -17.34 30.62
CA ASN A 537 -8.71 -17.96 31.41
C ASN A 537 -7.42 -17.13 31.38
N ASP A 538 -6.41 -17.51 32.16
CA ASP A 538 -5.17 -16.74 32.27
C ASP A 538 -4.14 -16.98 31.16
N THR A 539 -4.43 -17.84 30.16
CA THR A 539 -3.48 -18.09 29.06
C THR A 539 -3.41 -16.94 28.08
N ASN A 540 -2.26 -16.82 27.41
CA ASN A 540 -2.03 -15.87 26.31
C ASN A 540 -3.03 -15.98 25.16
N ARG A 541 -3.82 -17.06 25.05
CA ARG A 541 -4.90 -17.17 24.05
C ARG A 541 -6.16 -16.39 24.40
N SER A 542 -6.40 -16.16 25.69
CA SER A 542 -7.56 -15.43 26.21
C SER A 542 -7.23 -13.96 26.51
N LYS A 543 -6.01 -13.53 26.19
CA LYS A 543 -5.45 -12.21 26.51
C LYS A 543 -5.06 -11.47 25.25
N TRP A 544 -5.38 -10.19 25.21
CA TRP A 544 -5.14 -9.28 24.11
C TRP A 544 -4.36 -8.07 24.59
N ASN A 545 -3.46 -7.56 23.75
CA ASN A 545 -2.77 -6.29 23.90
C ASN A 545 -3.51 -5.31 22.99
N ILE A 546 -4.10 -4.27 23.57
CA ILE A 546 -4.95 -3.29 22.87
C ILE A 546 -4.58 -1.87 23.33
N PRO A 547 -4.91 -0.80 22.57
CA PRO A 547 -4.79 0.58 23.03
C PRO A 547 -5.50 0.82 24.37
N VAL A 548 -4.93 1.69 25.21
CA VAL A 548 -5.56 2.16 26.47
C VAL A 548 -6.82 2.99 26.20
N SER A 549 -6.86 3.69 25.06
CA SER A 549 -7.99 4.45 24.53
C SER A 549 -7.81 4.70 23.04
N GLY A 550 -8.90 4.74 22.27
CA GLY A 550 -8.90 5.05 20.84
C GLY A 550 -8.89 3.83 19.92
N ASP A 551 -9.05 4.10 18.62
CA ASP A 551 -9.01 3.07 17.57
C ASP A 551 -7.61 2.42 17.53
N GLY A 552 -7.53 1.11 17.22
CA GLY A 552 -6.25 0.49 16.93
C GLY A 552 -6.25 -1.04 16.98
N PHE A 553 -5.08 -1.60 17.29
CA PHE A 553 -4.82 -3.02 17.08
C PHE A 553 -5.29 -3.93 18.22
N PHE A 554 -6.09 -4.94 17.86
CA PHE A 554 -6.45 -6.02 18.77
C PHE A 554 -5.43 -7.16 18.61
N LYS A 555 -4.35 -7.12 19.39
CA LYS A 555 -3.17 -7.96 19.22
C LYS A 555 -3.14 -9.16 20.19
N SER A 556 -2.96 -10.36 19.68
CA SER A 556 -3.01 -11.61 20.46
C SER A 556 -1.70 -11.89 21.19
N LEU A 557 -1.71 -12.03 22.52
CA LEU A 557 -0.50 -12.37 23.30
C LEU A 557 0.05 -13.77 23.01
N TYR A 558 -0.68 -14.61 22.27
CA TYR A 558 -0.23 -15.98 21.96
C TYR A 558 0.82 -16.04 20.85
N LYS A 559 0.72 -15.15 19.86
CA LYS A 559 1.60 -15.13 18.67
C LYS A 559 1.93 -13.73 18.12
N ASN A 560 1.42 -12.67 18.72
CA ASN A 560 1.50 -11.27 18.27
C ASN A 560 0.74 -10.93 16.96
N ASN A 561 -0.03 -11.87 16.41
CA ASN A 561 -1.00 -11.61 15.32
C ASN A 561 -2.07 -10.60 15.77
N CYS A 562 -2.57 -9.78 14.84
CA CYS A 562 -3.72 -8.90 15.06
C CYS A 562 -5.04 -9.52 14.54
N LEU A 563 -6.18 -8.91 14.89
CA LEU A 563 -7.51 -9.29 14.41
C LEU A 563 -7.82 -8.55 13.10
N ASN A 564 -7.72 -9.24 11.96
CA ASN A 564 -7.86 -8.65 10.62
C ASN A 564 -9.26 -8.87 10.05
N VAL A 565 -9.72 -7.91 9.24
CA VAL A 565 -10.97 -7.96 8.48
C VAL A 565 -10.68 -8.23 7.01
N ASN A 566 -10.44 -9.49 6.67
CA ASN A 566 -10.04 -9.94 5.33
C ASN A 566 -11.05 -9.60 4.23
N ASN A 567 -12.35 -9.48 4.56
CA ASN A 567 -13.39 -9.10 3.59
C ASN A 567 -14.57 -8.43 4.30
N ILE A 568 -14.63 -7.10 4.28
CA ILE A 568 -15.71 -6.35 4.94
C ILE A 568 -17.09 -6.64 4.33
N LYS A 569 -17.19 -6.99 3.03
CA LYS A 569 -18.48 -7.27 2.36
C LYS A 569 -19.13 -8.54 2.93
N THR A 570 -18.38 -9.63 3.06
CA THR A 570 -18.84 -10.88 3.71
C THR A 570 -18.80 -10.82 5.25
N GLY A 571 -18.01 -9.91 5.81
CA GLY A 571 -17.71 -9.80 7.23
C GLY A 571 -16.61 -10.76 7.70
N GLU A 572 -15.81 -11.32 6.79
CA GLU A 572 -14.80 -12.32 7.14
C GLU A 572 -13.62 -11.72 7.91
N ILE A 573 -13.23 -12.40 8.98
CA ILE A 573 -12.15 -12.03 9.91
C ILE A 573 -11.21 -13.22 10.17
N THR A 574 -9.94 -12.94 10.42
CA THR A 574 -8.92 -13.92 10.82
C THR A 574 -7.83 -13.30 11.71
N MET A 575 -6.90 -14.11 12.22
CA MET A 575 -5.69 -13.66 12.91
C MET A 575 -4.55 -13.41 11.90
N GLY A 576 -4.25 -12.14 11.59
CA GLY A 576 -3.29 -11.74 10.55
C GLY A 576 -2.18 -10.80 11.03
N ASN A 577 -1.64 -10.02 10.10
CA ASN A 577 -0.65 -8.97 10.35
C ASN A 577 -1.30 -7.72 10.98
N CYS A 578 -0.52 -6.88 11.64
CA CYS A 578 -1.03 -5.62 12.19
C CYS A 578 -0.95 -4.52 11.12
N ASP A 579 -1.82 -4.61 10.12
CA ASP A 579 -1.97 -3.72 8.97
C ASP A 579 -3.29 -2.93 9.02
N SER A 580 -3.59 -2.08 8.03
CA SER A 580 -4.79 -1.23 8.03
C SER A 580 -6.12 -2.01 8.08
N ASN A 581 -6.16 -3.28 7.66
CA ASN A 581 -7.35 -4.14 7.79
C ASN A 581 -7.53 -4.70 9.22
N ALA A 582 -6.55 -4.49 10.10
CA ALA A 582 -6.56 -4.91 11.50
C ALA A 582 -6.94 -3.79 12.49
N ILE A 583 -7.32 -2.61 11.98
CA ILE A 583 -7.79 -1.49 12.81
C ILE A 583 -9.21 -1.80 13.31
N ILE A 584 -9.36 -1.83 14.63
CA ILE A 584 -10.63 -1.99 15.35
C ILE A 584 -10.96 -0.69 16.07
N ILE A 585 -12.24 -0.29 16.06
CA ILE A 585 -12.71 0.91 16.74
C ILE A 585 -12.76 0.67 18.26
N ASP A 586 -12.44 1.70 19.06
CA ASP A 586 -12.58 1.65 20.51
C ASP A 586 -14.00 1.19 20.90
N ILE A 587 -14.09 0.09 21.67
CA ILE A 587 -15.37 -0.52 22.08
C ILE A 587 -16.27 0.52 22.78
N THR A 588 -15.70 1.47 23.53
CA THR A 588 -16.46 2.51 24.24
C THR A 588 -17.07 3.57 23.32
N THR A 589 -16.50 3.77 22.13
CA THR A 589 -17.01 4.71 21.09
C THR A 589 -17.76 4.01 19.95
N SER A 590 -17.71 2.68 19.93
CA SER A 590 -18.36 1.80 18.94
C SER A 590 -19.89 1.90 18.95
N HIS A 591 -20.54 1.12 18.07
CA HIS A 591 -21.98 0.94 18.09
C HIS A 591 -22.50 0.53 19.48
N ASN A 592 -23.35 1.38 20.07
CA ASN A 592 -23.91 1.27 21.43
C ASN A 592 -22.88 1.30 22.58
N GLY A 593 -21.60 1.62 22.33
CA GLY A 593 -20.54 1.66 23.35
C GLY A 593 -20.15 0.30 23.95
N GLU A 594 -20.52 -0.79 23.27
CA GLU A 594 -20.29 -2.17 23.72
C GLU A 594 -20.11 -3.16 22.55
N SER A 595 -19.75 -2.69 21.36
CA SER A 595 -19.53 -3.53 20.17
C SER A 595 -18.05 -3.58 19.78
N ILE A 596 -17.67 -4.60 19.02
CA ILE A 596 -16.39 -4.62 18.29
C ILE A 596 -16.69 -4.40 16.81
N THR A 597 -16.25 -3.26 16.29
CA THR A 597 -16.57 -2.75 14.94
C THR A 597 -15.30 -2.29 14.23
N SER A 598 -15.26 -2.31 12.90
CA SER A 598 -14.12 -1.83 12.09
C SER A 598 -14.45 -0.48 11.42
N PRO A 599 -13.46 0.41 11.16
CA PRO A 599 -13.68 1.62 10.37
C PRO A 599 -14.31 1.36 8.99
N LEU A 600 -13.99 0.21 8.39
CA LEU A 600 -14.42 -0.20 7.04
C LEU A 600 -15.95 -0.38 6.89
N ASP A 601 -16.67 -0.72 7.96
CA ASP A 601 -18.14 -0.70 8.01
C ASP A 601 -18.60 -0.62 9.49
N LYS A 602 -18.86 0.61 9.96
CA LYS A 602 -19.30 0.87 11.34
C LYS A 602 -20.67 0.29 11.68
N MET A 603 -21.42 -0.19 10.68
CA MET A 603 -22.70 -0.89 10.87
C MET A 603 -22.52 -2.42 10.98
N LYS A 604 -21.28 -2.91 11.06
CA LYS A 604 -20.98 -4.32 11.32
C LYS A 604 -20.20 -4.58 12.62
N CYS A 605 -20.74 -5.50 13.40
CA CYS A 605 -20.34 -5.85 14.75
C CYS A 605 -19.88 -7.32 14.81
N LEU A 606 -18.84 -7.59 15.59
CA LEU A 606 -18.31 -8.94 15.85
C LEU A 606 -19.33 -9.79 16.60
N GLY A 607 -19.65 -10.95 16.04
CA GLY A 607 -20.54 -11.94 16.65
C GLY A 607 -20.41 -13.31 15.98
N TYR A 608 -21.29 -14.25 16.33
CA TYR A 608 -21.35 -15.57 15.72
C TYR A 608 -21.78 -15.50 14.25
N ASP A 609 -21.26 -16.41 13.41
CA ASP A 609 -21.76 -16.60 12.06
C ASP A 609 -23.18 -17.18 12.12
N SER A 610 -24.16 -16.44 11.58
CA SER A 610 -25.56 -16.87 11.49
C SER A 610 -25.81 -18.17 10.68
N SER A 611 -24.80 -18.64 9.92
CA SER A 611 -24.80 -19.95 9.26
C SER A 611 -24.08 -21.05 10.06
N ASN A 612 -23.28 -20.68 11.07
CA ASN A 612 -22.51 -21.62 11.89
C ASN A 612 -22.11 -21.00 13.25
N ASN A 613 -22.91 -21.28 14.28
CA ASN A 613 -22.77 -20.77 15.67
C ASN A 613 -21.47 -21.20 16.41
N SER A 614 -20.46 -21.74 15.71
CA SER A 614 -19.11 -22.04 16.25
C SER A 614 -18.01 -21.12 15.71
N LYS A 615 -18.30 -20.29 14.71
CA LYS A 615 -17.34 -19.37 14.07
C LYS A 615 -17.76 -17.91 14.27
N LEU A 616 -16.81 -16.98 14.23
CA LEU A 616 -17.07 -15.55 14.32
C LEU A 616 -16.95 -14.83 12.97
N LYS A 617 -17.71 -13.74 12.81
CA LYS A 617 -17.62 -12.78 11.70
C LYS A 617 -18.15 -11.40 12.11
N LEU A 618 -17.87 -10.39 11.30
CA LEU A 618 -18.52 -9.07 11.38
C LEU A 618 -19.92 -9.17 10.74
N ASN A 619 -20.94 -9.36 11.57
CA ASN A 619 -22.36 -9.37 11.17
C ASN A 619 -22.92 -7.94 11.13
N LYS A 620 -24.09 -7.71 10.53
CA LYS A 620 -24.82 -6.46 10.77
C LYS A 620 -25.07 -6.28 12.26
N CYS A 621 -24.79 -5.08 12.79
CA CYS A 621 -24.99 -4.75 14.19
C CYS A 621 -26.47 -4.88 14.62
N ASN A 622 -26.70 -5.49 15.78
CA ASN A 622 -28.00 -5.60 16.44
C ASN A 622 -27.82 -5.70 17.96
N GLY A 623 -28.16 -4.65 18.71
CA GLY A 623 -28.10 -4.60 20.19
C GLY A 623 -29.07 -5.54 20.93
N ASN A 624 -29.70 -6.49 20.24
CA ASN A 624 -30.45 -7.61 20.81
C ASN A 624 -29.72 -8.96 20.69
N ASN A 625 -28.59 -9.01 19.96
CA ASN A 625 -27.80 -10.22 19.76
C ASN A 625 -26.77 -10.35 20.89
N ASP A 626 -27.02 -11.24 21.85
CA ASP A 626 -26.15 -11.42 23.03
C ASP A 626 -24.67 -11.63 22.70
N ASP A 627 -24.35 -12.25 21.55
CA ASP A 627 -22.98 -12.46 21.06
C ASP A 627 -22.23 -11.20 20.61
N GLN A 628 -22.92 -10.05 20.48
CA GLN A 628 -22.34 -8.78 20.04
C GLN A 628 -22.00 -7.79 21.17
N HIS A 629 -22.30 -8.10 22.44
CA HIS A 629 -22.07 -7.21 23.59
C HIS A 629 -20.73 -7.50 24.31
N TRP A 630 -19.72 -6.70 24.02
CA TRP A 630 -18.33 -6.82 24.49
C TRP A 630 -17.93 -5.71 25.47
N GLU A 631 -16.98 -6.01 26.36
CA GLU A 631 -16.34 -5.05 27.26
C GLU A 631 -14.87 -5.43 27.52
N ILE A 632 -14.06 -4.42 27.86
CA ILE A 632 -12.62 -4.56 28.17
C ILE A 632 -12.46 -4.81 29.66
N ARG A 633 -11.69 -5.84 30.05
CA ARG A 633 -11.34 -6.11 31.46
C ARG A 633 -9.84 -6.26 31.66
N THR A 634 -9.28 -5.47 32.56
CA THR A 634 -7.85 -5.52 32.98
C THR A 634 -7.54 -6.65 33.99
N SER A 635 -8.55 -7.45 34.37
CA SER A 635 -8.40 -8.58 35.30
C SER A 635 -9.27 -9.76 34.86
N ASN A 636 -8.89 -10.98 35.25
CA ASN A 636 -9.54 -12.21 34.77
C ASN A 636 -11.05 -12.22 35.11
N PRO A 637 -11.95 -12.24 34.09
CA PRO A 637 -13.40 -12.20 34.31
C PRO A 637 -13.93 -13.41 35.09
N VAL A 638 -13.23 -14.56 35.01
CA VAL A 638 -13.58 -15.84 35.64
C VAL A 638 -12.65 -16.11 36.83
N SER A 639 -12.29 -15.04 37.56
CA SER A 639 -11.81 -15.14 38.95
C SER A 639 -12.96 -15.59 39.87
N LEU A 640 -13.41 -16.83 39.69
CA LEU A 640 -14.51 -17.46 40.44
C LEU A 640 -14.23 -17.39 41.94
N LYS A 641 -14.90 -16.45 42.61
CA LYS A 641 -14.81 -16.29 44.06
C LYS A 641 -15.66 -17.34 44.76
N CYS A 642 -15.20 -17.75 45.93
CA CYS A 642 -15.82 -18.81 46.73
C CYS A 642 -15.60 -18.55 48.22
N GLY A 643 -16.44 -19.16 49.05
CA GLY A 643 -16.43 -18.94 50.49
C GLY A 643 -17.78 -18.52 51.04
N SER A 644 -17.78 -18.24 52.35
CA SER A 644 -18.98 -17.87 53.10
C SER A 644 -19.64 -16.61 52.53
N GLY A 645 -20.89 -16.73 52.08
CA GLY A 645 -21.64 -15.64 51.46
C GLY A 645 -21.38 -15.42 49.96
N ILE A 646 -20.48 -16.20 49.33
CA ILE A 646 -20.19 -16.10 47.89
C ILE A 646 -20.68 -17.33 47.14
N GLY A 647 -20.30 -18.54 47.58
CA GLY A 647 -20.71 -19.79 46.95
C GLY A 647 -19.62 -20.86 46.88
N ASN A 648 -19.96 -21.96 46.19
CA ASN A 648 -19.14 -23.15 46.01
C ASN A 648 -18.43 -23.14 44.64
N CYS A 649 -17.22 -23.68 44.59
CA CYS A 649 -16.50 -23.90 43.34
C CYS A 649 -17.13 -25.00 42.47
N PRO A 650 -16.92 -24.97 41.13
CA PRO A 650 -17.33 -26.04 40.23
C PRO A 650 -16.83 -27.43 40.65
N SER A 651 -17.62 -28.47 40.33
CA SER A 651 -17.32 -29.84 40.77
C SER A 651 -15.93 -30.31 40.30
N GLY A 652 -15.06 -30.64 41.27
CA GLY A 652 -13.67 -31.01 41.02
C GLY A 652 -12.65 -29.95 41.44
N GLN A 653 -13.08 -28.70 41.68
CA GLN A 653 -12.19 -27.62 42.07
C GLN A 653 -12.15 -27.39 43.60
N CYS A 654 -11.07 -26.76 44.05
CA CYS A 654 -10.76 -26.38 45.42
C CYS A 654 -11.02 -24.89 45.63
N CYS A 655 -11.49 -24.50 46.82
CA CYS A 655 -11.64 -23.09 47.19
C CYS A 655 -10.45 -22.65 48.04
N SER A 656 -9.63 -21.72 47.57
CA SER A 656 -8.42 -21.27 48.28
C SER A 656 -8.74 -20.50 49.57
N LYS A 657 -7.73 -20.36 50.44
CA LYS A 657 -7.82 -19.50 51.64
C LYS A 657 -8.24 -18.06 51.31
N ASN A 658 -7.87 -17.58 50.13
CA ASN A 658 -8.15 -16.22 49.67
C ASN A 658 -9.51 -16.10 48.96
N GLY A 659 -10.30 -17.17 48.92
CA GLY A 659 -11.66 -17.18 48.35
C GLY A 659 -11.71 -17.22 46.84
N TYR A 660 -10.83 -17.99 46.19
CA TYR A 660 -10.83 -18.21 44.73
C TYR A 660 -10.82 -19.71 44.38
N CYS A 661 -11.45 -20.09 43.28
CA CYS A 661 -11.50 -21.47 42.80
C CYS A 661 -10.29 -21.86 41.92
N GLY A 662 -9.83 -23.10 42.07
CA GLY A 662 -8.78 -23.68 41.20
C GLY A 662 -8.43 -25.13 41.57
N THR A 663 -7.50 -25.75 40.84
CA THR A 663 -7.16 -27.19 40.97
C THR A 663 -5.71 -27.47 41.37
N THR A 664 -4.86 -26.44 41.52
CA THR A 664 -3.45 -26.62 41.92
C THR A 664 -3.28 -26.48 43.44
N ASN A 665 -2.10 -26.84 43.98
CA ASN A 665 -1.81 -26.74 45.42
C ASN A 665 -2.01 -25.34 46.03
N ALA A 666 -1.93 -24.26 45.24
CA ALA A 666 -2.26 -22.90 45.68
C ALA A 666 -3.74 -22.72 46.07
N TYR A 667 -4.61 -23.59 45.56
CA TYR A 667 -6.06 -23.61 45.82
C TYR A 667 -6.47 -24.78 46.70
N CYS A 668 -5.81 -25.94 46.56
CA CYS A 668 -6.16 -27.20 47.22
C CYS A 668 -5.41 -27.49 48.53
N GLY A 669 -4.33 -26.75 48.80
CA GLY A 669 -3.45 -26.95 49.97
C GLY A 669 -3.93 -26.28 51.26
N THR A 670 -2.97 -26.01 52.15
CA THR A 670 -3.22 -25.50 53.52
C THR A 670 -4.06 -24.23 53.53
N GLY A 671 -5.22 -24.28 54.19
CA GLY A 671 -6.18 -23.18 54.26
C GLY A 671 -7.28 -23.20 53.19
N CYS A 672 -7.32 -24.21 52.33
CA CYS A 672 -8.45 -24.46 51.44
C CYS A 672 -9.77 -24.61 52.23
N GLN A 673 -10.83 -23.96 51.74
CA GLN A 673 -12.14 -23.86 52.41
C GLN A 673 -13.05 -25.05 52.00
N SER A 674 -12.99 -26.15 52.76
CA SER A 674 -13.62 -27.44 52.40
C SER A 674 -15.15 -27.42 52.28
N LYS A 675 -15.84 -26.42 52.85
CA LYS A 675 -17.29 -26.22 52.64
C LYS A 675 -17.63 -25.70 51.23
N PHE A 676 -16.66 -25.13 50.53
CA PHE A 676 -16.84 -24.41 49.27
C PHE A 676 -15.97 -24.98 48.12
N GLY A 677 -15.22 -26.07 48.34
CA GLY A 677 -14.44 -26.77 47.32
C GLY A 677 -13.74 -28.03 47.85
N LYS A 678 -13.22 -28.88 46.96
CA LYS A 678 -12.64 -30.20 47.27
C LYS A 678 -11.19 -30.13 47.76
N CYS A 679 -10.98 -29.77 49.03
CA CYS A 679 -9.65 -29.71 49.63
C CYS A 679 -9.01 -31.10 49.84
N ASN A 680 -7.68 -31.13 49.97
CA ASN A 680 -6.86 -32.32 50.29
C ASN A 680 -6.94 -33.47 49.26
N GLN A 681 -6.58 -33.23 47.99
CA GLN A 681 -6.18 -34.31 47.09
C GLN A 681 -4.67 -34.60 47.24
N THR A 682 -4.33 -35.71 47.90
CA THR A 682 -2.99 -36.29 47.84
C THR A 682 -2.84 -37.06 46.53
N THR A 683 -1.85 -36.71 45.71
CA THR A 683 -1.67 -37.30 44.37
C THR A 683 -1.22 -38.77 44.45
N THR A 684 -2.17 -39.71 44.39
CA THR A 684 -1.88 -41.14 44.27
C THR A 684 -1.96 -41.58 42.80
N THR A 685 -0.80 -41.68 42.15
CA THR A 685 -0.70 -42.13 40.75
C THR A 685 -0.91 -43.65 40.65
N THR A 686 -2.12 -44.08 40.30
CA THR A 686 -2.41 -45.49 40.01
C THR A 686 -2.52 -45.71 38.51
N VAL A 687 -1.51 -46.36 37.93
CA VAL A 687 -1.56 -46.87 36.55
C VAL A 687 -2.34 -48.17 36.53
N THR A 688 -3.34 -48.30 35.65
CA THR A 688 -4.07 -49.55 35.43
C THR A 688 -4.22 -49.82 33.93
N THR A 689 -3.47 -50.80 33.43
CA THR A 689 -3.62 -51.38 32.09
C THR A 689 -4.73 -52.42 32.09
N THR A 690 -5.62 -52.39 31.09
CA THR A 690 -6.57 -53.49 30.85
C THR A 690 -6.72 -53.78 29.36
N THR A 691 -6.63 -55.06 28.99
CA THR A 691 -6.79 -55.59 27.62
C THR A 691 -8.20 -56.16 27.41
N THR A 692 -8.44 -56.79 26.24
CA THR A 692 -9.60 -57.61 25.80
C THR A 692 -10.68 -56.91 24.96
N LYS A 693 -11.42 -57.60 24.07
CA LYS A 693 -11.10 -58.77 23.21
C LYS A 693 -12.15 -58.85 22.07
N LYS A 694 -11.73 -59.30 20.90
CA LYS A 694 -12.57 -59.46 19.68
C LYS A 694 -13.53 -60.65 19.78
N THR A 695 -14.80 -60.44 19.43
CA THR A 695 -15.81 -61.49 19.15
C THR A 695 -16.72 -61.07 17.98
N THR A 696 -17.11 -62.01 17.12
CA THR A 696 -17.98 -61.82 15.93
C THR A 696 -19.49 -61.94 16.31
N THR A 697 -20.52 -61.86 15.46
CA THR A 697 -20.90 -62.84 14.40
C THR A 697 -22.27 -62.44 13.75
N THR A 698 -22.52 -62.80 12.47
CA THR A 698 -23.86 -63.01 11.81
C THR A 698 -24.83 -61.80 11.62
N THR A 699 -25.75 -61.72 10.61
CA THR A 699 -26.11 -62.63 9.47
C THR A 699 -26.61 -61.88 8.20
N ARG A 700 -26.26 -62.43 7.03
CA ARG A 700 -27.04 -62.59 5.75
C ARG A 700 -28.40 -61.88 5.53
N THR A 701 -28.52 -61.22 4.37
CA THR A 701 -29.72 -61.23 3.49
C THR A 701 -29.28 -61.42 2.03
N THR A 702 -30.11 -62.04 1.17
CA THR A 702 -29.79 -62.41 -0.23
C THR A 702 -30.86 -61.97 -1.23
N THR A 703 -30.39 -61.46 -2.37
CA THR A 703 -30.90 -61.61 -3.75
C THR A 703 -32.41 -61.62 -4.03
N THR A 704 -32.86 -60.67 -4.86
CA THR A 704 -33.95 -60.89 -5.83
C THR A 704 -33.54 -60.30 -7.18
N THR A 705 -33.86 -61.00 -8.27
CA THR A 705 -33.52 -60.61 -9.65
C THR A 705 -34.77 -60.18 -10.42
N THR A 706 -34.69 -59.14 -11.24
CA THR A 706 -35.71 -58.82 -12.26
C THR A 706 -35.01 -58.50 -13.58
N THR A 707 -35.52 -59.02 -14.69
CA THR A 707 -34.88 -58.97 -16.01
C THR A 707 -35.82 -58.34 -17.04
N THR A 708 -35.35 -57.36 -17.81
CA THR A 708 -36.06 -56.86 -19.01
C THR A 708 -35.06 -56.46 -20.10
N THR A 709 -35.52 -56.46 -21.35
CA THR A 709 -34.72 -56.67 -22.56
C THR A 709 -34.18 -55.38 -23.22
N THR A 710 -33.11 -55.56 -24.00
CA THR A 710 -32.44 -54.58 -24.88
C THR A 710 -33.34 -53.99 -25.97
N THR A 711 -33.07 -52.73 -26.34
CA THR A 711 -33.31 -52.22 -27.71
C THR A 711 -32.03 -51.52 -28.20
N THR A 712 -31.51 -51.91 -29.36
CA THR A 712 -30.24 -51.42 -29.91
C THR A 712 -30.51 -50.47 -31.08
N THR A 713 -29.86 -49.29 -31.08
CA THR A 713 -29.81 -48.41 -32.26
C THR A 713 -28.35 -48.14 -32.60
N THR A 714 -27.91 -48.61 -33.76
CA THR A 714 -26.49 -48.57 -34.17
C THR A 714 -26.24 -47.38 -35.10
N THR A 715 -25.39 -46.43 -34.70
CA THR A 715 -24.87 -45.38 -35.58
C THR A 715 -23.36 -45.50 -35.70
N THR A 716 -22.89 -45.75 -36.92
CA THR A 716 -21.46 -45.87 -37.23
C THR A 716 -20.82 -44.49 -37.41
N THR A 717 -19.78 -44.19 -36.64
CA THR A 717 -18.92 -43.01 -36.82
C THR A 717 -17.45 -43.42 -37.02
N THR A 718 -16.70 -42.58 -37.71
CA THR A 718 -15.32 -42.86 -38.15
C THR A 718 -14.32 -42.78 -36.99
N LYS A 719 -13.33 -43.68 -36.97
CA LYS A 719 -12.30 -43.72 -35.92
C LYS A 719 -11.40 -42.49 -35.97
N LYS A 720 -11.46 -41.66 -34.92
CA LYS A 720 -10.40 -40.70 -34.56
C LYS A 720 -9.13 -41.47 -34.20
N SER A 721 -7.96 -40.99 -34.65
CA SER A 721 -6.66 -41.54 -34.23
C SER A 721 -6.38 -41.19 -32.76
N ALA A 722 -5.74 -42.11 -32.04
CA ALA A 722 -5.31 -41.85 -30.66
C ALA A 722 -4.21 -40.77 -30.62
N PRO A 723 -4.18 -39.91 -29.59
CA PRO A 723 -3.11 -38.95 -29.38
C PRO A 723 -1.81 -39.65 -28.99
N THR A 724 -0.69 -39.08 -29.40
CA THR A 724 0.66 -39.59 -29.13
C THR A 724 1.28 -38.88 -27.93
N LEU A 725 1.75 -39.64 -26.95
CA LEU A 725 2.54 -39.17 -25.82
C LEU A 725 3.90 -38.62 -26.31
N ASP A 726 4.31 -37.44 -25.83
CA ASP A 726 5.64 -36.86 -26.10
C ASP A 726 6.74 -37.78 -25.54
N SER A 727 7.77 -38.04 -26.35
CA SER A 727 8.94 -38.85 -25.95
C SER A 727 9.77 -38.22 -24.83
N LYS A 728 9.59 -36.92 -24.53
CA LYS A 728 10.20 -36.20 -23.42
C LYS A 728 9.35 -36.16 -22.14
N ALA A 729 8.09 -36.62 -22.17
CA ALA A 729 7.20 -36.52 -21.03
C ALA A 729 7.66 -37.42 -19.86
N THR A 730 7.76 -36.86 -18.66
CA THR A 730 8.07 -37.61 -17.42
C THR A 730 6.79 -37.92 -16.63
N PRO A 731 6.74 -39.04 -15.89
CA PRO A 731 5.57 -39.41 -15.09
C PRO A 731 5.55 -38.63 -13.77
N LYS A 732 4.44 -37.95 -13.50
CA LYS A 732 4.20 -37.07 -12.33
C LYS A 732 3.19 -37.70 -11.37
N TRP A 733 3.22 -37.33 -10.09
CA TRP A 733 2.09 -37.56 -9.17
C TRP A 733 1.12 -36.38 -9.26
N ILE A 734 -0.19 -36.67 -9.30
CA ILE A 734 -1.26 -35.67 -9.18
C ILE A 734 -1.81 -35.78 -7.75
N TYR A 735 -1.68 -34.72 -6.95
CA TYR A 735 -1.89 -34.76 -5.50
C TYR A 735 -2.77 -33.61 -5.00
N ASN A 736 -3.69 -33.89 -4.08
CA ASN A 736 -4.50 -32.87 -3.42
C ASN A 736 -3.91 -32.54 -2.03
N PRO A 737 -3.49 -31.28 -1.76
CA PRO A 737 -2.88 -30.91 -0.49
C PRO A 737 -3.83 -30.92 0.70
N SER A 738 -5.11 -30.59 0.49
CA SER A 738 -6.10 -30.49 1.57
C SER A 738 -6.43 -31.86 2.18
N ALA A 739 -6.52 -32.89 1.34
CA ALA A 739 -6.88 -34.25 1.71
C ALA A 739 -5.66 -35.18 1.83
N ASN A 740 -4.45 -34.71 1.47
CA ASN A 740 -3.18 -35.43 1.55
C ASN A 740 -3.13 -36.77 0.77
N ILE A 741 -3.73 -36.79 -0.42
CA ILE A 741 -3.91 -37.99 -1.24
C ILE A 741 -3.49 -37.77 -2.70
N CYS A 742 -3.01 -38.84 -3.34
CA CYS A 742 -2.67 -38.87 -4.75
C CYS A 742 -3.76 -39.57 -5.57
N LEU A 743 -3.87 -39.17 -6.83
CA LEU A 743 -4.72 -39.82 -7.81
C LEU A 743 -4.14 -41.15 -8.30
N TYR A 744 -4.98 -42.16 -8.43
CA TYR A 744 -4.61 -43.57 -8.58
C TYR A 744 -5.35 -44.27 -9.74
N ALA A 745 -4.58 -44.92 -10.61
CA ALA A 745 -5.07 -45.73 -11.72
C ALA A 745 -5.47 -47.14 -11.27
N LEU A 746 -6.73 -47.51 -11.51
CA LEU A 746 -7.18 -48.89 -11.36
C LEU A 746 -6.65 -49.76 -12.53
N SER A 747 -6.41 -51.04 -12.24
CA SER A 747 -6.00 -52.02 -13.26
C SER A 747 -7.11 -52.34 -14.26
N THR A 748 -8.37 -52.22 -13.84
CA THR A 748 -9.56 -52.34 -14.67
C THR A 748 -9.80 -51.07 -15.49
N ILE A 749 -9.98 -51.24 -16.80
CA ILE A 749 -10.33 -50.18 -17.74
C ILE A 749 -11.78 -49.70 -17.55
N ASP A 750 -12.09 -48.49 -18.03
CA ASP A 750 -13.41 -47.85 -17.95
C ASP A 750 -13.91 -47.73 -16.50
N LYS A 751 -13.00 -47.36 -15.59
CA LYS A 751 -13.30 -46.99 -14.19
C LYS A 751 -12.83 -45.57 -13.91
N LYS A 752 -13.52 -44.89 -12.98
CA LYS A 752 -13.08 -43.58 -12.49
C LYS A 752 -11.69 -43.67 -11.84
N PRO A 753 -10.81 -42.67 -12.04
CA PRO A 753 -9.58 -42.61 -11.27
C PRO A 753 -9.92 -42.50 -9.78
N ARG A 754 -9.19 -43.25 -8.95
CA ARG A 754 -9.35 -43.26 -7.50
C ARG A 754 -8.43 -42.25 -6.85
N ILE A 755 -8.62 -42.02 -5.56
CA ILE A 755 -7.69 -41.28 -4.70
C ILE A 755 -7.25 -42.21 -3.57
N ASN A 756 -5.99 -42.13 -3.18
CA ASN A 756 -5.41 -42.96 -2.11
C ASN A 756 -4.13 -42.31 -1.55
N GLU A 757 -3.56 -42.82 -0.45
CA GLU A 757 -2.25 -42.37 0.03
C GLU A 757 -1.16 -42.56 -1.05
N CYS A 758 -0.32 -41.55 -1.27
CA CYS A 758 0.67 -41.52 -2.35
C CYS A 758 1.71 -42.65 -2.25
N GLY A 759 1.62 -43.63 -3.15
CA GLY A 759 2.58 -44.72 -3.29
C GLY A 759 3.64 -44.47 -4.37
N ASN A 760 4.69 -45.29 -4.37
CA ASN A 760 5.81 -45.24 -5.33
C ASN A 760 5.54 -46.00 -6.65
N GLY A 761 4.41 -46.70 -6.78
CA GLY A 761 4.08 -47.46 -7.98
C GLY A 761 3.63 -46.58 -9.15
N SER A 762 3.84 -47.03 -10.38
CA SER A 762 3.42 -46.33 -11.61
C SER A 762 1.91 -46.15 -11.76
N ASN A 763 1.11 -46.84 -10.93
CA ASN A 763 -0.32 -46.64 -10.78
C ASN A 763 -0.70 -45.37 -9.99
N TYR A 764 0.24 -44.72 -9.30
CA TYR A 764 0.07 -43.38 -8.71
C TYR A 764 0.57 -42.25 -9.64
N GLN A 765 1.08 -42.60 -10.81
CA GLN A 765 1.78 -41.69 -11.71
C GLN A 765 1.06 -41.52 -13.05
N TRP A 766 1.19 -40.32 -13.60
CA TRP A 766 0.48 -39.84 -14.78
C TRP A 766 1.41 -39.02 -15.67
N TYR A 767 1.30 -39.15 -16.99
CA TYR A 767 1.92 -38.21 -17.92
C TYR A 767 0.89 -37.14 -18.31
N LEU A 768 1.28 -35.87 -18.26
CA LEU A 768 0.51 -34.77 -18.83
C LEU A 768 1.21 -34.37 -20.14
N SER A 769 0.56 -34.54 -21.29
CA SER A 769 1.20 -34.34 -22.60
C SER A 769 0.20 -33.92 -23.69
N PRO A 770 0.37 -32.74 -24.33
CA PRO A 770 1.26 -31.65 -23.91
C PRO A 770 0.94 -31.12 -22.49
N TYR A 771 1.80 -30.25 -21.97
CA TYR A 771 1.66 -29.57 -20.67
C TYR A 771 1.94 -28.07 -20.87
N PRO A 772 1.19 -27.14 -20.25
CA PRO A 772 0.11 -27.35 -19.27
C PRO A 772 -1.22 -27.86 -19.84
N ASN A 773 -1.42 -27.75 -21.15
CA ASN A 773 -2.68 -28.11 -21.81
C ASN A 773 -2.48 -29.37 -22.67
N GLY A 774 -3.29 -30.41 -22.45
CA GLY A 774 -3.16 -31.67 -23.19
C GLY A 774 -3.90 -32.85 -22.57
N TYR A 775 -3.40 -34.06 -22.84
CA TYR A 775 -4.01 -35.31 -22.39
C TYR A 775 -3.31 -35.88 -21.15
N ILE A 776 -4.08 -36.52 -20.27
CA ILE A 776 -3.57 -37.17 -19.05
C ILE A 776 -3.55 -38.69 -19.27
N TYR A 777 -2.35 -39.28 -19.37
CA TYR A 777 -2.11 -40.71 -19.61
C TYR A 777 -1.72 -41.42 -18.30
N SER A 778 -2.14 -42.67 -18.11
CA SER A 778 -1.65 -43.47 -16.97
C SER A 778 -0.22 -43.98 -17.21
N ALA A 779 0.69 -43.83 -16.23
CA ALA A 779 2.05 -44.35 -16.36
C ALA A 779 2.11 -45.88 -16.24
N ALA A 780 1.18 -46.51 -15.51
CA ALA A 780 1.00 -47.95 -15.46
C ALA A 780 0.37 -48.53 -16.75
N TYR A 781 -0.49 -47.76 -17.42
CA TYR A 781 -1.27 -48.21 -18.58
C TYR A 781 -1.24 -47.13 -19.69
N LYS A 782 -0.13 -47.07 -20.43
CA LYS A 782 0.16 -45.97 -21.38
C LYS A 782 -0.81 -45.88 -22.56
N ASP A 783 -1.59 -46.93 -22.81
CA ASP A 783 -2.71 -47.00 -23.75
C ASP A 783 -3.98 -46.26 -23.25
N ARG A 784 -4.00 -45.82 -21.99
CA ARG A 784 -5.18 -45.29 -21.31
C ARG A 784 -5.01 -43.85 -20.84
N CYS A 785 -6.03 -43.06 -21.13
CA CYS A 785 -6.11 -41.63 -20.85
C CYS A 785 -7.38 -41.30 -20.04
N PHE A 786 -7.47 -40.06 -19.54
CA PHE A 786 -8.72 -39.51 -19.03
C PHE A 786 -9.73 -39.28 -20.16
N ASN A 787 -10.97 -39.67 -19.90
CA ASN A 787 -12.09 -39.55 -20.81
C ASN A 787 -13.33 -39.08 -20.02
N LEU A 788 -13.99 -38.03 -20.50
CA LEU A 788 -15.29 -37.57 -19.98
C LEU A 788 -16.40 -38.51 -20.47
N MET A 789 -17.15 -39.13 -19.55
CA MET A 789 -18.29 -40.00 -19.88
C MET A 789 -19.62 -39.24 -19.98
N ASP A 790 -19.74 -38.16 -19.22
CA ASP A 790 -21.02 -37.50 -18.92
C ASP A 790 -20.75 -36.00 -18.70
N PRO A 791 -21.00 -35.13 -19.69
CA PRO A 791 -20.77 -33.70 -19.57
C PRO A 791 -21.67 -33.00 -18.54
N ALA A 792 -22.85 -33.56 -18.23
CA ALA A 792 -23.77 -32.98 -17.26
C ALA A 792 -23.41 -33.38 -15.82
N GLY A 793 -23.15 -34.68 -15.60
CA GLY A 793 -22.76 -35.24 -14.31
C GLY A 793 -21.25 -35.32 -14.04
N GLY A 794 -20.40 -34.78 -14.92
CA GLY A 794 -18.98 -34.57 -14.66
C GLY A 794 -18.10 -35.83 -14.54
N LYS A 795 -18.57 -36.98 -15.02
CA LYS A 795 -17.96 -38.28 -14.67
C LYS A 795 -16.75 -38.60 -15.53
N ILE A 796 -15.58 -38.75 -14.90
CA ILE A 796 -14.30 -39.10 -15.56
C ILE A 796 -14.09 -40.63 -15.51
N LYS A 797 -13.57 -41.22 -16.59
CA LYS A 797 -13.03 -42.60 -16.63
C LYS A 797 -11.58 -42.62 -17.13
N VAL A 798 -10.85 -43.68 -16.77
CA VAL A 798 -9.56 -44.05 -17.37
C VAL A 798 -9.81 -45.18 -18.38
N SER A 799 -9.73 -44.86 -19.67
CA SER A 799 -10.04 -45.76 -20.79
C SER A 799 -9.13 -45.48 -21.98
N SER A 800 -9.31 -46.16 -23.11
CA SER A 800 -8.43 -46.00 -24.28
C SER A 800 -8.26 -44.53 -24.70
N CYS A 801 -7.05 -44.15 -25.10
CA CYS A 801 -6.75 -42.77 -25.50
C CYS A 801 -7.47 -42.31 -26.79
N THR A 802 -8.10 -43.19 -27.57
CA THR A 802 -8.84 -42.83 -28.79
C THR A 802 -9.99 -41.84 -28.56
N GLU A 803 -10.60 -41.88 -27.37
CA GLU A 803 -11.74 -41.04 -26.96
C GLU A 803 -11.32 -39.87 -26.04
N ALA A 804 -10.02 -39.72 -25.79
CA ALA A 804 -9.50 -38.90 -24.69
C ALA A 804 -9.91 -37.43 -24.73
N SER A 805 -10.15 -36.88 -23.55
CA SER A 805 -10.48 -35.47 -23.34
C SER A 805 -9.20 -34.68 -22.99
N THR A 806 -9.13 -33.42 -23.44
CA THR A 806 -8.07 -32.47 -23.10
C THR A 806 -8.37 -31.72 -21.81
N TYR A 807 -7.32 -31.40 -21.06
CA TYR A 807 -7.36 -30.70 -19.78
C TYR A 807 -6.29 -29.61 -19.74
N GLU A 808 -6.57 -28.51 -19.04
CA GLU A 808 -5.61 -27.42 -18.75
C GLU A 808 -5.29 -27.44 -17.25
N PHE A 809 -4.01 -27.48 -16.88
CA PHE A 809 -3.57 -27.23 -15.51
C PHE A 809 -3.12 -25.77 -15.34
N ASN A 810 -3.82 -25.01 -14.49
CA ASN A 810 -3.58 -23.58 -14.32
C ASN A 810 -3.92 -23.15 -12.88
N ASN A 811 -3.01 -22.43 -12.23
CA ASN A 811 -3.13 -21.92 -10.84
C ASN A 811 -3.64 -22.95 -9.80
N GLY A 812 -3.17 -24.20 -9.92
CA GLY A 812 -3.54 -25.29 -9.00
C GLY A 812 -4.87 -25.99 -9.32
N PHE A 813 -5.53 -25.67 -10.43
CA PHE A 813 -6.78 -26.31 -10.86
C PHE A 813 -6.58 -27.07 -12.18
N MET A 814 -7.28 -28.20 -12.34
CA MET A 814 -7.35 -28.93 -13.61
C MET A 814 -8.72 -28.72 -14.25
N TYR A 815 -8.77 -27.89 -15.28
CA TYR A 815 -9.97 -27.55 -16.04
C TYR A 815 -10.22 -28.55 -17.18
N LEU A 816 -11.48 -28.68 -17.60
CA LEU A 816 -11.78 -29.24 -18.92
C LEU A 816 -11.46 -28.17 -19.98
N ASP A 817 -10.61 -28.50 -20.95
CA ASP A 817 -10.09 -27.57 -21.97
C ASP A 817 -11.20 -26.84 -22.75
N ASN A 818 -12.30 -27.53 -23.05
CA ASN A 818 -13.47 -27.00 -23.76
C ASN A 818 -14.56 -26.38 -22.84
N ASP A 819 -14.41 -26.45 -21.51
CA ASP A 819 -15.36 -25.84 -20.54
C ASP A 819 -14.63 -25.47 -19.25
N LYS A 820 -14.08 -24.24 -19.22
CA LYS A 820 -13.37 -23.69 -18.07
C LYS A 820 -14.28 -23.38 -16.86
N SER A 821 -15.60 -23.57 -16.96
CA SER A 821 -16.48 -23.56 -15.77
C SER A 821 -16.36 -24.84 -14.93
N LYS A 822 -15.78 -25.91 -15.50
CA LYS A 822 -15.62 -27.22 -14.87
C LYS A 822 -14.14 -27.49 -14.53
N CYS A 823 -13.89 -27.83 -13.27
CA CYS A 823 -12.58 -28.28 -12.82
C CYS A 823 -12.68 -29.50 -11.89
N MET A 824 -11.59 -30.26 -11.85
CA MET A 824 -11.52 -31.55 -11.18
C MET A 824 -11.51 -31.40 -9.65
N GLY A 825 -12.48 -32.00 -8.97
CA GLY A 825 -12.57 -32.08 -7.51
C GLY A 825 -12.59 -33.52 -6.98
N ILE A 826 -12.70 -33.67 -5.66
CA ILE A 826 -12.83 -34.98 -4.99
C ILE A 826 -14.31 -35.27 -4.73
N GLY A 827 -14.85 -36.31 -5.39
CA GLY A 827 -16.28 -36.57 -5.40
C GLY A 827 -17.07 -35.58 -6.26
N ASP A 828 -18.37 -35.84 -6.38
CA ASP A 828 -19.38 -35.06 -7.10
C ASP A 828 -20.30 -34.32 -6.12
N ASN A 829 -19.75 -33.90 -4.97
CA ASN A 829 -20.44 -33.35 -3.80
C ASN A 829 -21.42 -34.30 -3.07
N ASP A 830 -21.57 -35.56 -3.50
CA ASP A 830 -22.22 -36.61 -2.70
C ASP A 830 -21.21 -37.23 -1.69
N PRO A 831 -21.47 -37.19 -0.36
CA PRO A 831 -20.59 -37.77 0.65
C PRO A 831 -20.31 -39.28 0.47
N THR A 832 -21.19 -40.02 -0.20
CA THR A 832 -21.01 -41.46 -0.47
C THR A 832 -20.03 -41.74 -1.61
N ASN A 833 -19.69 -40.72 -2.41
CA ASN A 833 -18.98 -40.87 -3.69
C ASN A 833 -17.61 -40.16 -3.72
N ASN A 834 -17.18 -39.60 -2.58
CA ASN A 834 -15.94 -38.89 -2.27
C ASN A 834 -14.60 -39.65 -2.50
N ASN A 835 -14.61 -40.72 -3.28
CA ASN A 835 -13.54 -41.74 -3.37
C ASN A 835 -12.98 -41.87 -4.79
N GLY A 836 -12.89 -40.75 -5.52
CA GLY A 836 -12.36 -40.61 -6.87
C GLY A 836 -12.58 -39.19 -7.40
N ALA A 837 -11.96 -38.86 -8.54
CA ALA A 837 -12.04 -37.51 -9.11
C ALA A 837 -13.21 -37.33 -10.09
N TYR A 838 -13.80 -36.13 -10.09
CA TYR A 838 -14.92 -35.71 -10.95
C TYR A 838 -14.74 -34.27 -11.40
N LEU A 839 -15.31 -33.91 -12.56
CA LEU A 839 -15.42 -32.52 -12.99
C LEU A 839 -16.69 -31.89 -12.38
N ARG A 840 -16.53 -30.84 -11.57
CA ARG A 840 -17.65 -30.09 -10.99
C ARG A 840 -17.45 -28.59 -11.24
N ASN A 841 -18.49 -27.78 -11.03
CA ASN A 841 -18.37 -26.32 -11.22
C ASN A 841 -17.23 -25.79 -10.34
N CYS A 842 -16.41 -24.88 -10.89
CA CYS A 842 -15.32 -24.26 -10.14
C CYS A 842 -15.86 -23.29 -9.08
N ASN A 843 -15.52 -23.55 -7.82
CA ASN A 843 -15.85 -22.71 -6.68
C ASN A 843 -14.65 -22.50 -5.72
N ASN A 844 -13.44 -22.86 -6.17
CA ASN A 844 -12.16 -22.69 -5.47
C ASN A 844 -12.02 -23.49 -4.16
N ASP A 845 -12.88 -24.49 -3.94
CA ASP A 845 -12.82 -25.39 -2.79
C ASP A 845 -11.48 -26.13 -2.71
N ALA A 846 -11.10 -26.53 -1.50
CA ALA A 846 -9.81 -27.17 -1.23
C ALA A 846 -9.65 -28.55 -1.89
N ASP A 847 -10.75 -29.26 -2.19
CA ASP A 847 -10.72 -30.51 -2.96
C ASP A 847 -10.52 -30.32 -4.48
N GLN A 848 -10.76 -29.10 -4.99
CA GLN A 848 -10.51 -28.76 -6.40
C GLN A 848 -9.05 -28.36 -6.67
N LYS A 849 -8.26 -28.14 -5.62
CA LYS A 849 -6.84 -27.77 -5.73
C LYS A 849 -5.96 -29.01 -5.87
N TRP A 850 -5.07 -29.01 -6.85
CA TRP A 850 -4.13 -30.08 -7.15
C TRP A 850 -2.73 -29.53 -7.38
N GLU A 851 -1.72 -30.26 -6.91
CA GLU A 851 -0.30 -30.02 -7.15
C GLU A 851 0.23 -31.11 -8.09
N ILE A 852 1.11 -30.75 -9.03
CA ILE A 852 1.76 -31.70 -9.97
C ILE A 852 3.20 -31.92 -9.53
N TRP A 853 3.52 -33.14 -9.10
CA TRP A 853 4.77 -33.46 -8.40
C TRP A 853 5.71 -34.36 -9.20
N ASP A 854 7.00 -34.01 -9.25
CA ASP A 854 8.09 -34.80 -9.86
C ASP A 854 8.69 -35.88 -8.94
N ARG A 855 8.37 -35.84 -7.64
CA ARG A 855 8.74 -36.83 -6.62
C ARG A 855 7.51 -37.23 -5.82
N ASN A 856 7.47 -38.40 -5.20
CA ASN A 856 6.29 -38.80 -4.40
C ASN A 856 6.06 -37.80 -3.24
N PRO A 857 4.90 -37.12 -3.17
CA PRO A 857 4.59 -36.16 -2.10
C PRO A 857 4.77 -36.74 -0.69
N ASN A 858 4.41 -38.02 -0.49
CA ASN A 858 4.59 -38.70 0.80
C ASN A 858 6.08 -38.77 1.20
N SER A 859 6.99 -39.07 0.25
CA SER A 859 8.43 -39.16 0.57
C SER A 859 9.09 -37.81 0.87
N VAL A 860 8.52 -36.70 0.40
CA VAL A 860 9.02 -35.35 0.69
C VAL A 860 8.36 -34.76 1.94
N LYS A 861 7.01 -34.81 2.04
CA LYS A 861 6.27 -34.25 3.19
C LYS A 861 6.49 -35.04 4.49
N LYS A 862 6.81 -36.35 4.41
CA LYS A 862 7.16 -37.22 5.56
C LYS A 862 8.67 -37.54 5.67
N ALA A 863 9.55 -36.75 5.03
CA ALA A 863 10.99 -36.93 5.11
C ALA A 863 11.54 -36.69 6.55
N GLU A 864 12.56 -37.44 6.94
CA GLU A 864 13.35 -37.14 8.15
C GLU A 864 14.20 -35.89 7.91
N VAL A 865 14.21 -34.96 8.88
CA VAL A 865 14.86 -33.64 8.77
C VAL A 865 15.88 -33.40 9.88
N ARG A 866 16.91 -32.60 9.56
CA ARG A 866 17.95 -32.14 10.49
C ARG A 866 18.05 -30.61 10.51
N LYS A 867 18.49 -30.04 11.63
CA LYS A 867 18.69 -28.59 11.83
C LYS A 867 20.11 -28.20 11.46
N VAL A 868 20.25 -27.25 10.55
CA VAL A 868 21.53 -26.95 9.89
C VAL A 868 21.71 -25.46 9.62
N TRP A 869 22.97 -25.06 9.47
CA TRP A 869 23.36 -23.88 8.70
C TRP A 869 23.61 -24.29 7.26
N ILE A 870 23.07 -23.52 6.31
CA ILE A 870 23.39 -23.62 4.89
C ILE A 870 24.42 -22.52 4.61
N TYR A 871 25.66 -22.92 4.33
CA TYR A 871 26.85 -22.07 4.44
C TYR A 871 27.69 -22.09 3.17
N ASN A 872 28.09 -20.91 2.68
CA ASN A 872 29.02 -20.75 1.57
C ASN A 872 30.44 -20.57 2.12
N LYS A 873 31.32 -21.55 1.83
CA LYS A 873 32.69 -21.59 2.35
C LYS A 873 33.59 -20.47 1.84
N VAL A 874 33.39 -20.07 0.58
CA VAL A 874 34.31 -19.18 -0.15
C VAL A 874 34.03 -17.73 0.21
N LEU A 875 32.74 -17.37 0.29
CA LEU A 875 32.29 -16.04 0.66
C LEU A 875 32.18 -15.82 2.17
N ASN A 876 32.27 -16.89 2.97
CA ASN A 876 32.20 -16.87 4.43
C ASN A 876 30.84 -16.34 4.95
N LYS A 877 29.74 -16.75 4.28
CA LYS A 877 28.37 -16.28 4.50
C LYS A 877 27.39 -17.44 4.64
N CYS A 878 26.29 -17.24 5.36
CA CYS A 878 25.19 -18.19 5.48
C CYS A 878 23.96 -17.73 4.69
N LEU A 879 23.16 -18.67 4.22
CA LEU A 879 21.82 -18.44 3.70
C LEU A 879 20.90 -18.07 4.87
N LEU A 880 20.26 -16.89 4.79
CA LEU A 880 19.35 -16.38 5.79
C LEU A 880 17.91 -16.36 5.25
N SER A 881 16.95 -16.71 6.10
CA SER A 881 15.52 -16.62 5.78
C SER A 881 15.09 -15.20 5.46
N GLY A 882 14.12 -15.05 4.55
CA GLY A 882 13.26 -13.87 4.52
C GLY A 882 12.55 -13.69 5.87
N THR A 883 12.14 -12.46 6.18
CA THR A 883 11.55 -12.08 7.48
C THR A 883 10.04 -12.28 7.58
N GLN A 884 9.34 -12.43 6.45
CA GLN A 884 7.90 -12.73 6.36
C GLN A 884 7.59 -13.51 5.06
N GLU A 885 6.32 -13.83 4.80
CA GLU A 885 5.90 -14.50 3.55
C GLU A 885 6.26 -13.62 2.31
N THR A 886 6.32 -14.25 1.14
CA THR A 886 6.76 -13.73 -0.18
C THR A 886 8.20 -13.21 -0.25
N TYR A 887 8.89 -12.99 0.88
CA TYR A 887 10.21 -12.36 0.86
C TYR A 887 11.33 -13.24 0.34
N ARG A 888 12.29 -12.60 -0.34
CA ARG A 888 13.52 -13.25 -0.83
C ARG A 888 14.45 -13.66 0.33
N PRO A 889 14.96 -14.90 0.39
CA PRO A 889 16.05 -15.26 1.29
C PRO A 889 17.36 -14.59 0.83
N ILE A 890 18.27 -14.27 1.76
CA ILE A 890 19.48 -13.47 1.47
C ILE A 890 20.78 -14.18 1.88
N MET A 891 21.91 -13.78 1.29
CA MET A 891 23.24 -14.26 1.72
C MET A 891 23.83 -13.28 2.74
N GLY A 892 23.94 -13.70 4.01
CA GLY A 892 24.34 -12.81 5.11
C GLY A 892 25.37 -13.42 6.07
N ASN A 893 25.66 -12.69 7.14
CA ASN A 893 26.61 -13.16 8.16
C ASN A 893 26.00 -14.35 8.93
N CYS A 894 26.78 -15.43 9.09
CA CYS A 894 26.35 -16.55 9.93
C CYS A 894 26.16 -16.11 11.39
N SER A 895 25.10 -16.61 12.03
CA SER A 895 24.81 -16.40 13.44
C SER A 895 24.09 -17.63 14.00
N GLU A 896 23.85 -17.68 15.32
CA GLU A 896 23.13 -18.79 15.95
C GLU A 896 21.60 -18.57 16.07
N ASN A 897 21.06 -17.51 15.46
CA ASN A 897 19.60 -17.27 15.47
C ASN A 897 18.85 -18.16 14.45
N ASP A 898 17.53 -18.26 14.61
CA ASP A 898 16.68 -19.09 13.73
C ASP A 898 16.54 -18.54 12.30
N ARG A 899 16.90 -17.27 12.04
CA ARG A 899 16.95 -16.71 10.66
C ARG A 899 18.13 -17.29 9.86
N ALA A 900 19.21 -17.69 10.53
CA ALA A 900 20.39 -18.31 9.92
C ALA A 900 20.35 -19.86 9.88
N LYS A 901 19.25 -20.47 10.32
CA LYS A 901 19.12 -21.93 10.50
C LYS A 901 17.90 -22.48 9.75
N TRP A 902 18.07 -23.69 9.24
CA TRP A 902 17.11 -24.36 8.37
C TRP A 902 16.85 -25.79 8.83
N GLU A 903 15.64 -26.29 8.60
CA GLU A 903 15.31 -27.72 8.62
C GLU A 903 15.41 -28.25 7.18
N VAL A 904 16.36 -29.17 6.94
CA VAL A 904 16.57 -29.80 5.61
C VAL A 904 16.46 -31.32 5.71
N PRO A 905 16.12 -32.02 4.61
CA PRO A 905 15.94 -33.46 4.63
C PRO A 905 17.28 -34.20 4.78
N VAL A 906 17.31 -35.28 5.54
CA VAL A 906 18.49 -36.17 5.61
C VAL A 906 18.74 -36.85 4.25
N SER A 907 17.68 -37.07 3.46
CA SER A 907 17.71 -37.61 2.09
C SER A 907 18.42 -36.74 1.04
N GLY A 908 18.67 -35.45 1.31
CA GLY A 908 19.35 -34.53 0.39
C GLY A 908 18.47 -33.87 -0.67
N ASP A 909 17.30 -34.42 -0.96
CA ASP A 909 16.27 -33.80 -1.80
C ASP A 909 15.01 -33.53 -0.97
N GLY A 910 14.38 -32.37 -1.18
CA GLY A 910 13.13 -31.98 -0.55
C GLY A 910 13.07 -30.51 -0.13
N PHE A 911 12.44 -30.25 1.01
CA PHE A 911 12.15 -28.90 1.49
C PHE A 911 13.32 -28.26 2.25
N ILE A 912 13.62 -27.00 1.93
CA ILE A 912 14.47 -26.13 2.75
C ILE A 912 13.54 -25.25 3.62
N LYS A 913 13.26 -25.71 4.86
CA LYS A 913 12.29 -25.08 5.77
C LYS A 913 12.96 -24.07 6.70
N SER A 914 12.37 -22.90 6.87
CA SER A 914 12.87 -21.88 7.80
C SER A 914 12.54 -22.25 9.25
N LEU A 915 13.51 -22.04 10.17
CA LEU A 915 13.20 -22.10 11.61
C LEU A 915 12.55 -20.81 12.12
N TYR A 916 12.82 -19.69 11.46
CA TYR A 916 12.23 -18.37 11.76
C TYR A 916 10.76 -18.32 11.30
N LEU A 917 10.53 -18.54 10.01
CA LEU A 917 9.19 -18.63 9.42
C LEU A 917 8.69 -20.08 9.45
N LYS A 918 8.04 -20.44 10.56
CA LYS A 918 7.51 -21.79 10.76
C LYS A 918 6.50 -22.14 9.66
N ASN A 919 6.54 -23.40 9.23
CA ASN A 919 5.81 -23.95 8.08
C ASN A 919 6.18 -23.37 6.70
N HIS A 920 7.11 -22.40 6.61
CA HIS A 920 7.54 -21.85 5.33
C HIS A 920 8.81 -22.52 4.81
N CYS A 921 8.87 -22.64 3.50
CA CYS A 921 10.00 -23.12 2.72
C CYS A 921 10.56 -21.99 1.85
N ILE A 922 11.80 -22.14 1.40
CA ILE A 922 12.22 -21.51 0.14
C ILE A 922 11.39 -22.14 -0.98
N ARG A 923 10.75 -21.32 -1.80
CA ARG A 923 9.92 -21.68 -2.94
C ARG A 923 10.40 -20.92 -4.18
N VAL A 924 10.22 -21.49 -5.37
CA VAL A 924 10.39 -20.72 -6.62
C VAL A 924 9.21 -19.76 -6.75
N GLY A 925 9.48 -18.48 -7.04
CA GLY A 925 8.46 -17.48 -7.38
C GLY A 925 8.23 -17.43 -8.89
N ASN A 926 9.31 -17.29 -9.68
CA ASN A 926 9.26 -17.27 -11.14
C ASN A 926 10.52 -17.95 -11.69
N ILE A 927 10.37 -19.09 -12.37
CA ILE A 927 11.51 -19.89 -12.84
C ILE A 927 12.29 -19.26 -14.02
N ASN A 928 11.67 -18.32 -14.75
CA ASN A 928 12.31 -17.64 -15.86
C ASN A 928 13.21 -16.49 -15.35
N LYS A 929 12.68 -15.64 -14.47
CA LYS A 929 13.45 -14.59 -13.77
C LYS A 929 14.44 -15.17 -12.74
N GLY A 930 14.13 -16.37 -12.22
CA GLY A 930 14.90 -17.07 -11.18
C GLY A 930 14.51 -16.70 -9.74
N THR A 931 13.48 -15.89 -9.55
CA THR A 931 13.03 -15.40 -8.24
C THR A 931 12.75 -16.55 -7.27
N ILE A 932 13.24 -16.43 -6.04
CA ILE A 932 12.97 -17.35 -4.91
C ILE A 932 12.42 -16.57 -3.72
N THR A 933 11.47 -17.16 -3.00
CA THR A 933 10.69 -16.49 -1.95
C THR A 933 10.43 -17.43 -0.77
N MET A 934 10.05 -16.87 0.37
CA MET A 934 9.55 -17.62 1.52
C MET A 934 8.04 -17.83 1.40
N LYS A 935 7.57 -19.08 1.32
CA LYS A 935 6.12 -19.39 1.23
C LYS A 935 5.78 -20.76 1.80
N GLU A 936 4.50 -21.13 1.88
CA GLU A 936 4.10 -22.50 2.23
C GLU A 936 4.76 -23.57 1.33
N CYS A 937 4.97 -24.76 1.89
CA CYS A 937 5.78 -25.83 1.30
C CYS A 937 4.99 -26.73 0.32
N ASP A 938 5.01 -26.38 -0.98
CA ASP A 938 4.36 -27.10 -2.08
C ASP A 938 5.36 -27.77 -3.07
N ASN A 939 4.89 -28.24 -4.23
CA ASN A 939 5.74 -28.85 -5.26
C ASN A 939 6.84 -27.90 -5.81
N GLU A 940 6.67 -26.58 -5.71
CA GLU A 940 7.62 -25.57 -6.19
C GLU A 940 8.68 -25.20 -5.13
N ALA A 941 8.69 -25.90 -3.99
CA ALA A 941 9.67 -25.80 -2.90
C ALA A 941 10.58 -27.04 -2.74
N VAL A 942 10.55 -27.99 -3.69
CA VAL A 942 11.23 -29.29 -3.62
C VAL A 942 12.64 -29.25 -4.23
N PHE A 943 13.57 -28.56 -3.57
CA PHE A 943 14.96 -28.42 -4.03
C PHE A 943 15.72 -29.75 -4.04
N THR A 944 16.73 -29.85 -4.91
CA THR A 944 17.55 -31.05 -5.10
C THR A 944 19.04 -30.75 -4.96
N ASP A 945 19.86 -31.80 -4.76
CA ASP A 945 21.31 -31.71 -4.45
C ASP A 945 21.64 -31.02 -3.10
N ILE A 946 20.68 -30.80 -2.19
CA ILE A 946 20.85 -30.00 -0.95
C ILE A 946 22.00 -30.52 -0.07
N ASN A 947 22.12 -31.84 0.10
CA ASN A 947 23.18 -32.46 0.91
C ASN A 947 24.47 -32.77 0.12
N LYS A 948 24.62 -32.33 -1.13
CA LYS A 948 25.84 -32.54 -1.92
C LYS A 948 26.99 -31.69 -1.36
N THR A 949 28.02 -32.33 -0.83
CA THR A 949 29.18 -31.65 -0.22
C THR A 949 29.85 -30.68 -1.20
N ASN A 950 29.83 -29.38 -0.90
CA ASN A 950 30.38 -28.32 -1.75
C ASN A 950 29.74 -28.31 -3.17
N GLY A 951 28.43 -28.53 -3.24
CA GLY A 951 27.65 -28.49 -4.48
C GLY A 951 26.68 -27.30 -4.54
N SER A 952 26.01 -27.18 -5.68
CA SER A 952 24.98 -26.17 -5.91
C SER A 952 23.59 -26.72 -5.68
N ILE A 953 22.77 -26.00 -4.93
CA ILE A 953 21.38 -26.37 -4.62
C ILE A 953 20.52 -26.06 -5.85
N ARG A 954 19.86 -27.08 -6.42
CA ARG A 954 19.13 -27.01 -7.70
C ARG A 954 17.64 -26.78 -7.54
N SER A 955 17.07 -25.97 -8.43
CA SER A 955 15.64 -25.65 -8.46
C SER A 955 14.75 -26.89 -8.70
N PRO A 956 13.58 -27.00 -8.03
CA PRO A 956 12.57 -28.01 -8.35
C PRO A 956 12.09 -27.99 -9.79
N LEU A 957 11.99 -26.79 -10.39
CA LEU A 957 11.33 -26.58 -11.69
C LEU A 957 12.30 -26.60 -12.89
N ASN A 958 13.61 -26.45 -12.65
CA ASN A 958 14.63 -26.54 -13.69
C ASN A 958 15.99 -26.95 -13.09
N ASN A 959 16.45 -28.18 -13.32
CA ASN A 959 17.70 -28.68 -12.75
C ASN A 959 18.99 -28.01 -13.31
N LYS A 960 18.87 -27.16 -14.33
CA LYS A 960 19.93 -26.26 -14.82
C LYS A 960 19.99 -24.91 -14.09
N LYS A 961 19.08 -24.67 -13.15
CA LYS A 961 19.01 -23.45 -12.33
C LYS A 961 19.43 -23.74 -10.89
N CYS A 962 20.33 -22.93 -10.35
CA CYS A 962 20.98 -23.12 -9.05
C CYS A 962 20.92 -21.86 -8.18
N ILE A 963 20.83 -22.01 -6.86
CA ILE A 963 20.84 -20.87 -5.92
C ILE A 963 22.24 -20.24 -5.89
N GLY A 964 22.34 -18.96 -6.27
CA GLY A 964 23.54 -18.14 -6.23
C GLY A 964 23.22 -16.66 -6.03
N LEU A 965 24.22 -15.78 -6.08
CA LEU A 965 24.03 -14.32 -6.05
C LEU A 965 23.63 -13.81 -7.44
N LEU A 966 22.65 -12.90 -7.54
CA LEU A 966 22.19 -12.38 -8.84
C LEU A 966 23.36 -11.71 -9.59
N GLU A 967 23.48 -12.01 -10.89
CA GLU A 967 24.66 -11.65 -11.69
C GLU A 967 24.93 -10.14 -11.73
N ASN A 968 23.86 -9.34 -11.78
CA ASN A 968 23.91 -7.86 -11.79
C ASN A 968 23.90 -7.24 -10.37
N ASP A 969 23.37 -7.94 -9.36
CA ASP A 969 23.24 -7.42 -7.98
C ASP A 969 23.64 -8.47 -6.95
N LYS A 970 24.84 -8.30 -6.41
CA LYS A 970 25.48 -9.27 -5.50
C LYS A 970 25.01 -9.14 -4.05
N SER A 971 23.97 -8.35 -3.76
CA SER A 971 23.26 -8.39 -2.48
C SER A 971 22.17 -9.48 -2.45
N LYS A 972 21.61 -9.85 -3.60
CA LYS A 972 20.42 -10.69 -3.72
C LYS A 972 20.74 -12.13 -4.09
N LEU A 973 19.94 -13.07 -3.60
CA LEU A 973 19.96 -14.47 -4.05
C LEU A 973 18.92 -14.74 -5.13
N ASN A 974 19.30 -15.52 -6.14
CA ASN A 974 18.46 -15.86 -7.28
C ASN A 974 18.78 -17.27 -7.82
N LEU A 975 17.90 -17.81 -8.66
CA LEU A 975 18.13 -19.02 -9.44
C LEU A 975 18.83 -18.68 -10.77
N ASN A 976 20.16 -18.61 -10.69
CA ASN A 976 21.03 -18.40 -11.83
C ASN A 976 21.24 -19.70 -12.61
N ASN A 977 21.92 -19.63 -13.75
CA ASN A 977 22.34 -20.83 -14.45
C ASN A 977 23.42 -21.56 -13.62
N CYS A 978 23.29 -22.88 -13.46
CA CYS A 978 24.23 -23.66 -12.66
C CYS A 978 25.64 -23.64 -13.25
N ASP A 979 26.60 -23.07 -12.51
CA ASP A 979 28.03 -23.05 -12.87
C ASP A 979 28.89 -23.47 -11.68
N GLU A 980 29.57 -24.61 -11.79
CA GLU A 980 30.48 -25.15 -10.77
C GLU A 980 31.82 -24.39 -10.67
N ASN A 981 31.98 -23.27 -11.39
CA ASN A 981 33.05 -22.29 -11.20
C ASN A 981 32.63 -21.10 -10.31
N LEU A 982 31.33 -20.81 -10.19
CA LEU A 982 30.83 -19.62 -9.49
C LEU A 982 30.78 -19.85 -7.97
N SER A 983 31.65 -19.13 -7.25
CA SER A 983 31.89 -19.33 -5.82
C SER A 983 30.66 -19.11 -4.93
N ASP A 984 29.72 -18.26 -5.34
CA ASP A 984 28.44 -17.98 -4.68
C ASP A 984 27.45 -19.16 -4.76
N GLN A 985 27.54 -19.99 -5.81
CA GLN A 985 26.70 -21.17 -6.01
C GLN A 985 27.17 -22.40 -5.22
N HIS A 986 28.27 -22.31 -4.46
CA HIS A 986 28.82 -23.42 -3.67
C HIS A 986 28.36 -23.40 -2.22
N TRP A 987 27.47 -24.32 -1.87
CA TRP A 987 26.89 -24.46 -0.55
C TRP A 987 27.39 -25.72 0.17
N MET A 988 27.42 -25.66 1.49
CA MET A 988 27.55 -26.82 2.36
C MET A 988 26.48 -26.81 3.45
N ILE A 989 26.18 -27.99 3.95
CA ILE A 989 25.26 -28.23 5.06
C ILE A 989 26.08 -28.52 6.32
N SER A 990 25.92 -27.71 7.36
CA SER A 990 26.63 -27.87 8.63
C SER A 990 25.65 -28.01 9.80
N GLU A 991 25.81 -29.04 10.61
CA GLU A 991 25.07 -29.23 11.88
C GLU A 991 25.73 -28.50 13.07
N VAL A 992 26.92 -27.90 12.85
CA VAL A 992 27.69 -27.14 13.84
C VAL A 992 27.89 -25.70 13.34
N TYR A 993 27.95 -24.72 14.25
CA TYR A 993 28.08 -23.30 13.90
C TYR A 993 29.35 -23.03 13.06
N PRO A 994 29.24 -22.57 11.79
CA PRO A 994 30.38 -22.53 10.87
C PRO A 994 31.57 -21.66 11.30
N LEU A 995 31.36 -20.65 12.15
CA LEU A 995 32.39 -19.68 12.54
C LEU A 995 32.95 -19.88 13.95
N ALA A 996 32.67 -21.03 14.60
CA ALA A 996 33.04 -21.29 16.00
C ALA A 996 34.54 -21.11 16.30
N TYR A 997 35.41 -21.46 15.34
CA TYR A 997 36.86 -21.47 15.52
C TYR A 997 37.50 -20.07 15.59
N ASN A 998 36.87 -19.03 15.04
CA ASN A 998 37.44 -17.68 14.95
C ASN A 998 37.53 -16.93 16.31
N LYS A 999 36.95 -17.48 17.39
CA LYS A 999 37.01 -16.87 18.74
C LYS A 999 38.12 -17.42 19.63
N VAL A 1000 38.78 -18.52 19.26
CA VAL A 1000 39.77 -19.17 20.13
C VAL A 1000 41.12 -18.45 20.03
N ARG A 1001 41.72 -18.10 21.18
CA ARG A 1001 43.02 -17.42 21.27
C ARG A 1001 44.14 -18.43 21.50
N CYS A 1002 45.28 -18.24 20.85
CA CYS A 1002 46.49 -19.05 21.03
C CYS A 1002 47.76 -18.19 20.93
N GLY A 1003 48.93 -18.76 21.24
CA GLY A 1003 50.24 -18.09 21.10
C GLY A 1003 50.76 -17.38 22.35
N LYS A 1004 51.87 -16.65 22.20
CA LYS A 1004 52.71 -16.15 23.31
C LYS A 1004 51.94 -15.25 24.28
N ASN A 1005 51.14 -14.34 23.75
CA ASN A 1005 50.35 -13.37 24.53
C ASN A 1005 49.15 -14.02 25.26
N PHE A 1006 48.93 -15.33 25.07
CA PHE A 1006 47.83 -16.11 25.64
C PHE A 1006 48.38 -17.37 26.32
N ASN A 1007 49.38 -17.21 27.18
CA ASN A 1007 50.05 -18.27 27.96
C ASN A 1007 50.65 -19.42 27.12
N ASN A 1008 51.05 -19.15 25.86
CA ASN A 1008 51.44 -20.17 24.88
C ASN A 1008 50.35 -21.22 24.62
N SER A 1009 49.07 -20.89 24.85
CA SER A 1009 47.94 -21.78 24.55
C SER A 1009 48.00 -22.26 23.11
N LEU A 1010 47.77 -23.55 22.88
CA LEU A 1010 47.75 -24.12 21.54
C LEU A 1010 46.35 -23.99 20.93
N CYS A 1011 46.31 -23.76 19.62
CA CYS A 1011 45.08 -23.76 18.84
C CYS A 1011 44.52 -25.20 18.73
N PRO A 1012 43.21 -25.39 18.47
CA PRO A 1012 42.63 -26.72 18.24
C PRO A 1012 43.31 -27.49 17.11
N GLU A 1013 43.13 -28.81 17.08
CA GLU A 1013 43.88 -29.68 16.18
C GLU A 1013 43.76 -29.26 14.71
N ASN A 1014 44.86 -29.39 13.96
CA ASN A 1014 45.05 -28.90 12.58
C ASN A 1014 44.98 -27.36 12.36
N HIS A 1015 44.82 -26.53 13.39
CA HIS A 1015 44.83 -25.07 13.25
C HIS A 1015 46.23 -24.45 13.38
N CYS A 1016 46.33 -23.18 13.03
CA CYS A 1016 47.51 -22.32 13.11
C CYS A 1016 47.24 -21.12 14.04
N CYS A 1017 48.28 -20.64 14.72
CA CYS A 1017 48.22 -19.42 15.52
C CYS A 1017 48.71 -18.22 14.70
N SER A 1018 47.83 -17.26 14.41
CA SER A 1018 48.24 -15.98 13.80
C SER A 1018 49.15 -15.17 14.73
N GLU A 1019 49.85 -14.18 14.18
CA GLU A 1019 50.67 -13.24 14.95
C GLU A 1019 49.86 -12.49 16.02
N SER A 1020 48.61 -12.11 15.69
CA SER A 1020 47.66 -11.49 16.62
C SER A 1020 47.06 -12.46 17.65
N GLY A 1021 47.47 -13.74 17.64
CA GLY A 1021 47.10 -14.75 18.63
C GLY A 1021 45.68 -15.29 18.48
N TYR A 1022 45.24 -15.60 17.26
CA TYR A 1022 43.96 -16.25 16.97
C TYR A 1022 44.16 -17.58 16.26
N CYS A 1023 43.24 -18.52 16.49
CA CYS A 1023 43.17 -19.79 15.76
C CYS A 1023 42.61 -19.59 14.35
N GLY A 1024 43.18 -20.26 13.35
CA GLY A 1024 42.58 -20.37 12.02
C GLY A 1024 43.36 -21.30 11.10
N ILE A 1025 42.84 -21.50 9.87
CA ILE A 1025 43.42 -22.42 8.86
C ILE A 1025 43.73 -21.74 7.52
N SER A 1026 43.48 -20.43 7.36
CA SER A 1026 43.81 -19.70 6.15
C SER A 1026 45.22 -19.10 6.21
N ASN A 1027 45.73 -18.58 5.09
CA ASN A 1027 47.06 -17.98 5.01
C ASN A 1027 47.27 -16.80 6.00
N ALA A 1028 46.20 -16.11 6.42
CA ALA A 1028 46.26 -15.06 7.44
C ALA A 1028 46.59 -15.58 8.86
N TYR A 1029 46.49 -16.89 9.08
CA TYR A 1029 46.79 -17.55 10.36
C TYR A 1029 48.00 -18.49 10.25
N CYS A 1030 48.16 -19.16 9.11
CA CYS A 1030 49.25 -20.13 8.88
C CYS A 1030 50.48 -19.53 8.19
N GLY A 1031 50.39 -18.32 7.62
CA GLY A 1031 51.46 -17.68 6.85
C GLY A 1031 52.52 -16.99 7.72
N ASN A 1032 52.98 -15.82 7.27
CA ASN A 1032 53.98 -15.05 8.00
C ASN A 1032 53.48 -14.64 9.40
N GLY A 1033 54.39 -14.53 10.37
CA GLY A 1033 54.05 -14.26 11.77
C GLY A 1033 53.41 -15.42 12.56
N CYS A 1034 53.15 -16.58 11.93
CA CYS A 1034 52.52 -17.73 12.58
C CYS A 1034 53.36 -18.29 13.76
N GLN A 1035 52.73 -18.42 14.93
CA GLN A 1035 53.42 -18.65 16.21
C GLN A 1035 53.54 -20.14 16.60
N SER A 1036 52.55 -20.95 16.26
CA SER A 1036 52.43 -22.37 16.60
C SER A 1036 51.34 -23.05 15.76
N GLY A 1037 51.27 -24.38 15.78
CA GLY A 1037 50.39 -25.15 14.90
C GLY A 1037 50.99 -25.36 13.51
N LYS A 1038 50.15 -25.60 12.49
CA LYS A 1038 50.58 -25.97 11.12
C LYS A 1038 51.07 -24.78 10.27
N CYS A 1039 52.01 -24.00 10.79
CA CYS A 1039 52.58 -22.82 10.14
C CYS A 1039 53.37 -23.16 8.87
N ILE A 1040 53.27 -22.36 7.81
CA ILE A 1040 54.00 -22.53 6.55
C ILE A 1040 55.51 -22.38 6.78
N SER A 1041 56.31 -23.28 6.19
CA SER A 1041 57.79 -23.32 6.27
C SER A 1041 58.41 -23.44 7.67
N ARG A 1042 57.61 -23.78 8.68
CA ARG A 1042 58.07 -24.09 10.06
C ARG A 1042 58.21 -25.59 10.28
N CYS A 1043 58.84 -26.00 11.37
CA CYS A 1043 59.01 -27.42 11.71
C CYS A 1043 59.31 -27.63 13.21
N GLY A 1044 59.17 -28.86 13.69
CA GLY A 1044 59.48 -29.23 15.08
C GLY A 1044 58.26 -29.37 15.97
N ALA A 1045 58.47 -29.85 17.19
CA ALA A 1045 57.41 -30.23 18.14
C ALA A 1045 56.40 -29.10 18.46
N THR A 1046 56.85 -27.84 18.50
CA THR A 1046 55.99 -26.66 18.74
C THR A 1046 55.13 -26.26 17.54
N PHE A 1047 55.41 -26.79 16.35
CA PHE A 1047 54.69 -26.55 15.10
C PHE A 1047 53.92 -27.81 14.68
N ALA A 1048 53.04 -28.27 15.58
CA ALA A 1048 52.23 -29.49 15.41
C ALA A 1048 53.05 -30.74 15.02
N SER A 1049 54.29 -30.85 15.53
CA SER A 1049 55.25 -31.92 15.19
C SER A 1049 55.53 -32.09 13.70
N GLN A 1050 55.36 -31.04 12.89
CA GLN A 1050 55.52 -31.14 11.44
C GLN A 1050 56.99 -31.20 11.02
N SER A 1051 57.27 -32.04 10.03
CA SER A 1051 58.59 -32.18 9.42
C SER A 1051 58.70 -31.31 8.17
N CYS A 1052 59.92 -30.89 7.85
CA CYS A 1052 60.24 -30.22 6.59
C CYS A 1052 60.03 -31.16 5.39
N ALA A 1053 59.82 -30.57 4.21
CA ALA A 1053 59.75 -31.30 2.95
C ALA A 1053 61.06 -32.06 2.64
N ASN A 1054 60.99 -33.05 1.75
CA ASN A 1054 62.13 -33.91 1.43
C ASN A 1054 63.38 -33.09 1.03
N ASN A 1055 64.53 -33.46 1.61
CA ASN A 1055 65.83 -32.77 1.55
C ASN A 1055 65.94 -31.39 2.23
N TYR A 1056 64.91 -30.90 2.92
CA TYR A 1056 65.04 -29.73 3.81
C TYR A 1056 65.37 -30.15 5.25
N CYS A 1057 66.13 -29.28 5.91
CA CYS A 1057 66.61 -29.43 7.28
C CYS A 1057 65.80 -28.55 8.23
N CYS A 1058 65.60 -29.00 9.47
CA CYS A 1058 64.84 -28.27 10.46
C CYS A 1058 65.77 -27.62 11.48
N SER A 1059 65.93 -26.30 11.46
CA SER A 1059 66.80 -25.60 12.41
C SER A 1059 66.28 -25.66 13.85
N LYS A 1060 67.12 -25.38 14.85
CA LYS A 1060 66.71 -25.26 16.28
C LYS A 1060 65.61 -24.23 16.56
N TYR A 1061 65.37 -23.31 15.63
CA TYR A 1061 64.31 -22.29 15.71
C TYR A 1061 63.01 -22.71 14.99
N GLY A 1062 62.94 -23.96 14.52
CA GLY A 1062 61.77 -24.52 13.87
C GLY A 1062 61.50 -23.90 12.49
N TRP A 1063 62.53 -23.74 11.67
CA TRP A 1063 62.42 -23.27 10.28
C TRP A 1063 63.04 -24.29 9.32
N CYS A 1064 62.44 -24.43 8.14
CA CYS A 1064 62.95 -25.30 7.07
C CYS A 1064 63.91 -24.55 6.14
N GLY A 1065 65.09 -25.13 5.89
CA GLY A 1065 66.08 -24.60 4.94
C GLY A 1065 67.09 -25.67 4.50
N THR A 1066 67.96 -25.32 3.56
CA THR A 1066 68.95 -26.23 2.93
C THR A 1066 70.39 -26.00 3.35
N ASP A 1067 70.65 -24.90 4.06
CA ASP A 1067 72.00 -24.40 4.28
C ASP A 1067 72.53 -24.83 5.65
N SER A 1068 73.83 -24.67 5.89
CA SER A 1068 74.49 -25.15 7.13
C SER A 1068 73.84 -24.65 8.43
N ALA A 1069 73.28 -23.43 8.43
CA ALA A 1069 72.52 -22.87 9.56
C ALA A 1069 71.22 -23.64 9.91
N TYR A 1070 70.71 -24.45 8.98
CA TYR A 1070 69.54 -25.31 9.12
C TYR A 1070 69.92 -26.78 9.27
N CYS A 1071 70.95 -27.25 8.54
CA CYS A 1071 71.31 -28.66 8.44
C CYS A 1071 72.33 -29.15 9.47
N SER A 1072 73.24 -28.29 9.95
CA SER A 1072 74.33 -28.72 10.81
C SER A 1072 73.84 -29.16 12.20
N ALA A 1073 74.27 -30.35 12.64
CA ALA A 1073 74.07 -30.85 14.00
C ALA A 1073 74.60 -29.88 15.06
N SER A 1074 75.78 -29.27 14.85
CA SER A 1074 76.36 -28.30 15.81
C SER A 1074 75.61 -26.97 15.87
N SER A 1075 74.83 -26.64 14.82
CA SER A 1075 73.88 -25.52 14.84
C SER A 1075 72.54 -25.85 15.53
N GLY A 1076 72.31 -27.13 15.85
CA GLY A 1076 71.12 -27.63 16.55
C GLY A 1076 70.00 -28.12 15.62
N CYS A 1077 70.32 -28.68 14.46
CA CYS A 1077 69.30 -29.25 13.57
C CYS A 1077 68.48 -30.37 14.27
N GLN A 1078 67.16 -30.33 14.08
CA GLN A 1078 66.19 -31.24 14.70
C GLN A 1078 65.99 -32.51 13.86
N THR A 1079 66.74 -33.57 14.16
CA THR A 1079 66.78 -34.84 13.40
C THR A 1079 65.43 -35.56 13.26
N GLY A 1080 64.49 -35.34 14.17
CA GLY A 1080 63.12 -35.90 14.06
C GLY A 1080 62.22 -35.18 13.06
N PHE A 1081 62.60 -33.99 12.59
CA PHE A 1081 61.73 -33.08 11.83
C PHE A 1081 62.39 -32.52 10.55
N GLY A 1082 63.61 -32.94 10.23
CA GLY A 1082 64.32 -32.56 9.01
C GLY A 1082 65.61 -33.35 8.81
N LYS A 1083 66.16 -33.32 7.60
CA LYS A 1083 67.32 -34.13 7.20
C LYS A 1083 68.64 -33.47 7.62
N CYS A 1084 69.00 -33.60 8.89
CA CYS A 1084 70.24 -33.03 9.41
C CYS A 1084 71.51 -33.73 8.91
N ASP A 1085 72.58 -32.96 8.75
CA ASP A 1085 73.94 -33.48 8.62
C ASP A 1085 74.38 -34.10 9.96
N LYS A 1086 75.24 -35.12 9.89
CA LYS A 1086 75.76 -35.85 11.08
C LYS A 1086 77.02 -35.21 11.64
#